data_AF-A0A8C5J984-F1
#
_entry.id   AF-A0A8C5J984-F1
#
_cell.length_a   1.000
_cell.length_b   1.000
_cell.length_c   1.000
_cell.angle_alpha   90.00
_cell.angle_beta   90.00
_cell.angle_gamma   90.00
#
_symmetry.space_group_name_H-M   'P 1'
#
loop_
_entity.id
_entity.type
_entity.pdbx_description
1 polymer ?
#
loop_
_entity_poly.entity_id
_entity_poly.type
_entity_poly.pdbx_seq_one_letter_code
_entity_poly.pdbx_strand_id
1 'polypeptide(L)'
;MPGAPGLPPQHHPGTAGMGGVCPEPRGHEELGRYREEQALPYPHLQVTSSRRCKRGSIIPGEPSEPPEQGVLCGDHGLSSLLCTGVTALGWATSPHFRCANMLMVPKVLGKEGRLYVLSFVFAAIYNGPGANLWYNLMETKRSMECVVELQVNHTGLLWHASTAPMRQVMDELVKSAETLNAETHNVSEAFMELNEQVASDDGYDLKQHPETDKESSTQELYETKTKLRCETVIQTGLLRCTTHFQKMHEKCMKRVKLPLFNHLICLPMQFGFLCHTVKFMRHWCEKKIPVDGNFGNMYDQVNGSVNSLSHEFSASIAYKEEHQKMLVGAEVAAQMREDLTSQLRQEGARLGLAVSFFRLLLSFTFLFVFISAFNYTYQYCHKIGFDNCYITTYFRQIDARRREQNKQTLLPLLKEEVPSFIFPCKPAVQRPERRHMVVELLRCIPLLLFLLFVCGLDHFIFTILSVIQNHSFIEYSYQASHHLSVNVMGTSLMAQLLRGTIGALNTSFESEMETSNLVCLPRPTGMTRQQYLNTCLPLGLLALLCVAQVYPFRLRRAIAAFYFPKREKARVLFLYNKLLRQRKHFLHLQRGRVARKARLPPELGTVLLRWCRRRWPWLRRCLRQKCTLCGTPETPQHQPCPNPDCFALYCESCWRVMGVTCIACGPADPDLLQESSEDEEEQGYAG
;
A
#
# COMPACT_ATOMS: atom_id res chain seq x y z
N MET A 1 24.69 47.74 14.36
CA MET A 1 24.30 48.40 15.62
C MET A 1 22.83 48.07 15.88
N PRO A 2 22.45 47.72 17.12
CA PRO A 2 23.06 46.77 18.06
C PRO A 2 22.02 45.69 18.47
N GLY A 3 22.32 44.59 19.16
CA GLY A 3 23.55 44.15 19.80
C GLY A 3 23.49 42.66 20.20
N ALA A 4 24.66 42.05 20.30
CA ALA A 4 24.98 40.91 21.16
C ALA A 4 25.19 41.42 22.61
N PRO A 5 25.31 40.60 23.69
CA PRO A 5 26.30 39.52 23.88
C PRO A 5 25.70 38.26 24.61
N GLY A 6 26.35 37.13 24.90
CA GLY A 6 27.73 36.65 24.86
C GLY A 6 27.81 35.17 25.32
N LEU A 7 28.95 34.54 25.05
CA LEU A 7 29.48 33.25 25.60
C LEU A 7 30.53 33.59 26.69
N PRO A 8 31.18 32.64 27.44
CA PRO A 8 30.82 31.33 28.02
C PRO A 8 31.22 31.30 29.55
N PRO A 9 31.45 30.17 30.27
CA PRO A 9 32.66 29.33 30.10
C PRO A 9 32.50 27.80 30.34
N GLN A 10 33.53 27.08 29.92
CA GLN A 10 33.83 25.67 30.21
C GLN A 10 34.25 25.46 31.67
N HIS A 11 33.90 24.31 32.26
CA HIS A 11 34.66 23.69 33.35
C HIS A 11 34.42 22.15 33.39
N HIS A 12 35.49 21.39 33.13
CA HIS A 12 35.76 20.09 33.76
C HIS A 12 36.53 20.37 35.07
N PRO A 13 36.48 19.51 36.12
CA PRO A 13 37.16 18.20 36.13
C PRO A 13 36.50 17.11 37.01
N GLY A 14 37.06 15.89 37.05
CA GLY A 14 36.94 15.02 38.22
C GLY A 14 36.77 13.52 37.98
N THR A 15 37.88 12.83 37.79
CA THR A 15 38.07 11.37 37.92
C THR A 15 37.92 10.85 39.35
N ALA A 16 37.17 9.76 39.54
CA ALA A 16 37.34 8.71 40.56
C ALA A 16 36.46 7.51 40.12
N GLY A 17 36.86 6.24 40.04
CA GLY A 17 37.98 5.54 40.65
C GLY A 17 37.51 4.73 41.87
N MET A 18 36.80 3.62 41.65
CA MET A 18 36.56 2.47 42.58
C MET A 18 35.59 1.52 41.85
N GLY A 19 35.76 0.21 41.72
CA GLY A 19 36.59 -0.73 42.48
C GLY A 19 35.67 -1.74 43.16
N GLY A 20 35.53 -2.93 42.55
CA GLY A 20 35.04 -4.15 43.21
C GLY A 20 33.53 -4.40 43.16
N VAL A 21 33.02 -5.62 43.28
CA VAL A 21 33.55 -6.98 43.35
C VAL A 21 32.30 -7.87 43.18
N CYS A 22 32.36 -8.91 42.35
CA CYS A 22 31.38 -10.01 42.35
C CYS A 22 31.48 -10.81 43.67
N PRO A 23 30.38 -11.41 44.13
CA PRO A 23 30.52 -12.77 44.62
C PRO A 23 29.46 -13.72 44.04
N GLU A 24 29.97 -14.84 43.55
CA GLU A 24 29.27 -16.10 43.35
C GLU A 24 29.41 -16.96 44.64
N PRO A 25 28.82 -18.18 44.75
CA PRO A 25 27.80 -18.50 45.74
C PRO A 25 28.31 -19.44 46.85
N ARG A 26 27.50 -19.64 47.90
CA ARG A 26 27.63 -20.81 48.80
C ARG A 26 26.25 -21.42 49.05
N GLY A 27 26.16 -22.72 48.81
CA GLY A 27 25.03 -23.56 49.18
C GLY A 27 25.18 -24.17 50.58
N HIS A 28 24.13 -24.91 50.92
CA HIS A 28 23.84 -25.86 52.00
C HIS A 28 22.47 -25.49 52.59
N GLU A 29 21.56 -26.37 53.03
CA GLU A 29 21.24 -27.79 52.83
C GLU A 29 19.92 -27.97 53.64
N GLU A 30 18.95 -28.72 53.11
CA GLU A 30 17.83 -29.45 53.74
C GLU A 30 17.23 -29.03 55.12
N LEU A 31 15.90 -28.80 55.14
CA LEU A 31 14.97 -29.60 55.98
C LEU A 31 13.51 -29.41 55.52
N GLY A 32 12.79 -30.51 55.28
CA GLY A 32 11.42 -30.50 54.77
C GLY A 32 10.32 -30.41 55.84
N ARG A 33 9.06 -30.24 55.37
CA ARG A 33 7.97 -31.26 55.44
C ARG A 33 6.54 -30.67 55.60
N TYR A 34 5.66 -31.11 54.67
CA TYR A 34 4.17 -31.23 54.62
C TYR A 34 3.22 -30.02 54.73
N ARG A 35 2.39 -29.79 53.68
CA ARG A 35 0.93 -30.14 53.54
C ARG A 35 0.40 -29.57 52.18
N GLU A 36 -0.02 -30.37 51.19
CA GLU A 36 -1.43 -30.73 50.86
C GLU A 36 -2.35 -29.49 50.82
N GLU A 37 -2.96 -29.02 49.71
CA GLU A 37 -3.82 -29.70 48.73
C GLU A 37 -4.10 -28.85 47.47
N GLN A 38 -4.38 -29.55 46.36
CA GLN A 38 -5.30 -29.26 45.25
C GLN A 38 -5.05 -28.08 44.28
N ALA A 39 -4.54 -28.43 43.10
CA ALA A 39 -4.56 -27.67 41.86
C ALA A 39 -5.47 -28.33 40.82
N LEU A 40 -6.19 -27.53 40.03
CA LEU A 40 -6.80 -27.86 38.73
C LEU A 40 -6.46 -26.72 37.74
N PRO A 41 -6.48 -26.96 36.41
CA PRO A 41 -5.23 -26.91 35.63
C PRO A 41 -5.20 -25.78 34.60
N TYR A 42 -4.01 -25.22 34.37
CA TYR A 42 -3.64 -24.47 33.16
C TYR A 42 -2.64 -25.30 32.35
N PRO A 43 -2.82 -25.50 31.03
CA PRO A 43 -1.83 -26.21 30.23
C PRO A 43 -0.75 -25.23 29.74
N HIS A 44 0.43 -25.30 30.36
CA HIS A 44 1.68 -24.96 29.70
C HIS A 44 2.38 -26.27 29.30
N LEU A 45 2.52 -26.52 28.00
CA LEU A 45 3.43 -27.54 27.50
C LEU A 45 4.78 -26.86 27.22
N GLN A 46 5.79 -27.15 28.04
CA GLN A 46 7.18 -26.87 27.72
C GLN A 46 7.82 -28.01 26.92
N VAL A 47 8.63 -27.57 25.97
CA VAL A 47 9.58 -28.25 25.12
C VAL A 47 10.44 -29.30 25.86
N THR A 48 10.52 -30.52 25.31
CA THR A 48 11.70 -31.40 25.46
C THR A 48 12.41 -31.54 24.11
N SER A 49 13.73 -31.38 24.16
CA SER A 49 14.63 -31.28 23.02
C SER A 49 14.84 -32.61 22.27
N SER A 50 15.21 -32.45 20.99
CA SER A 50 16.20 -33.24 20.24
C SER A 50 15.65 -33.93 19.00
N ARG A 51 15.69 -33.21 17.87
CA ARG A 51 16.20 -33.70 16.59
C ARG A 51 16.56 -32.51 15.70
N ARG A 52 17.85 -32.46 15.37
CA ARG A 52 18.54 -31.45 14.58
C ARG A 52 17.94 -31.35 13.17
N CYS A 53 17.18 -30.29 12.90
CA CYS A 53 16.86 -29.83 11.54
C CYS A 53 17.32 -28.38 11.41
N LYS A 54 18.38 -28.14 10.63
CA LYS A 54 18.81 -26.80 10.21
C LYS A 54 17.67 -26.16 9.41
N ARG A 55 16.97 -25.19 9.98
CA ARG A 55 16.07 -24.29 9.25
C ARG A 55 16.70 -22.89 9.26
N GLY A 56 17.20 -22.48 8.11
CA GLY A 56 17.61 -21.10 7.86
C GLY A 56 16.41 -20.18 7.98
N SER A 57 16.60 -19.07 8.68
CA SER A 57 15.70 -17.93 8.76
C SER A 57 15.49 -17.33 7.37
N ILE A 58 14.25 -17.37 6.88
CA ILE A 58 13.80 -16.69 5.66
C ILE A 58 13.43 -15.25 6.07
N ILE A 59 14.28 -14.31 5.68
CA ILE A 59 13.98 -12.87 5.66
C ILE A 59 13.11 -12.64 4.41
N PRO A 60 11.91 -12.01 4.51
CA PRO A 60 11.13 -11.69 3.33
C PRO A 60 11.69 -10.40 2.73
N GLY A 61 12.59 -10.50 1.74
CA GLY A 61 13.07 -9.30 1.06
C GLY A 61 14.36 -9.37 0.25
N GLU A 62 14.99 -10.53 0.08
CA GLU A 62 16.10 -10.67 -0.88
C GLU A 62 15.60 -11.27 -2.20
N PRO A 63 15.91 -10.69 -3.37
CA PRO A 63 15.80 -11.40 -4.62
C PRO A 63 16.84 -12.51 -4.60
N SER A 64 16.38 -13.74 -4.39
CA SER A 64 17.16 -14.97 -4.51
C SER A 64 18.05 -14.91 -5.75
N GLU A 65 19.37 -15.03 -5.55
CA GLU A 65 20.31 -15.41 -6.60
C GLU A 65 19.76 -16.65 -7.33
N PRO A 66 19.81 -16.69 -8.68
CA PRO A 66 19.38 -17.88 -9.40
C PRO A 66 20.31 -19.05 -9.03
N PRO A 67 19.79 -20.28 -8.89
CA PRO A 67 20.65 -21.44 -8.63
C PRO A 67 21.67 -21.58 -9.76
N GLU A 68 22.91 -21.89 -9.38
CA GLU A 68 23.97 -22.25 -10.30
C GLU A 68 23.47 -23.26 -11.34
N GLN A 69 23.84 -22.97 -12.58
CA GLN A 69 23.47 -23.72 -13.76
C GLN A 69 23.94 -25.18 -13.64
N GLY A 70 23.00 -26.09 -13.38
CA GLY A 70 23.09 -27.46 -13.87
C GLY A 70 22.82 -27.45 -15.37
N VAL A 71 23.82 -27.10 -16.16
CA VAL A 71 23.75 -27.11 -17.63
C VAL A 71 23.51 -28.55 -18.10
N LEU A 72 22.31 -28.85 -18.58
CA LEU A 72 22.07 -29.97 -19.48
C LEU A 72 22.82 -29.69 -20.81
N CYS A 73 24.07 -30.12 -20.86
CA CYS A 73 24.90 -30.16 -22.08
C CYS A 73 24.43 -31.32 -22.98
N GLY A 74 23.45 -31.07 -23.84
CA GLY A 74 23.03 -32.02 -24.89
C GLY A 74 22.73 -31.34 -26.22
N ASP A 75 21.80 -30.37 -26.21
CA ASP A 75 21.22 -29.85 -27.46
C ASP A 75 21.76 -28.47 -27.91
N HIS A 76 22.49 -27.76 -27.04
CA HIS A 76 23.04 -26.43 -27.37
C HIS A 76 24.30 -26.48 -28.27
N GLY A 77 24.99 -27.63 -28.33
CA GLY A 77 26.22 -27.78 -29.11
C GLY A 77 25.99 -27.74 -30.61
N LEU A 78 24.96 -28.46 -31.09
CA LEU A 78 24.67 -28.57 -32.53
C LEU A 78 24.16 -27.24 -33.11
N SER A 79 23.27 -26.54 -32.38
CA SER A 79 22.77 -25.22 -32.77
C SER A 79 23.88 -24.16 -32.81
N SER A 80 24.79 -24.17 -31.82
CA SER A 80 25.94 -23.26 -31.79
C SER A 80 26.95 -23.54 -32.92
N LEU A 81 27.21 -24.81 -33.23
CA LEU A 81 28.04 -25.23 -34.37
C LEU A 81 27.42 -24.85 -35.73
N LEU A 82 26.10 -24.98 -35.88
CA LEU A 82 25.40 -24.56 -37.09
C LEU A 82 25.42 -23.03 -37.24
N CYS A 83 25.17 -22.26 -36.17
CA CYS A 83 25.25 -20.80 -36.22
C CYS A 83 26.67 -20.28 -36.51
N THR A 84 27.70 -20.89 -35.90
CA THR A 84 29.09 -20.55 -36.18
C THR A 84 29.50 -20.95 -37.61
N GLY A 85 29.04 -22.11 -38.11
CA GLY A 85 29.24 -22.53 -39.49
C GLY A 85 28.59 -21.58 -40.51
N VAL A 86 27.33 -21.18 -40.31
CA VAL A 86 26.61 -20.25 -41.19
C VAL A 86 27.24 -18.86 -41.18
N THR A 87 27.64 -18.36 -40.00
CA THR A 87 28.32 -17.06 -39.90
C THR A 87 29.70 -17.11 -40.54
N ALA A 88 30.47 -18.19 -40.37
CA ALA A 88 31.76 -18.36 -41.02
C ALA A 88 31.65 -18.47 -42.55
N LEU A 89 30.68 -19.23 -43.07
CA LEU A 89 30.37 -19.32 -44.49
C LEU A 89 29.91 -17.98 -45.07
N GLY A 90 29.04 -17.26 -44.36
CA GLY A 90 28.63 -15.90 -44.73
C GLY A 90 29.83 -14.96 -44.78
N TRP A 91 30.75 -15.08 -43.82
CA TRP A 91 31.99 -14.33 -43.80
C TRP A 91 32.88 -14.72 -44.98
N ALA A 92 32.97 -15.99 -45.35
CA ALA A 92 33.78 -16.42 -46.49
C ALA A 92 33.22 -15.96 -47.84
N THR A 93 31.90 -15.94 -48.02
CA THR A 93 31.25 -15.80 -49.34
C THR A 93 30.85 -14.37 -49.70
N SER A 94 30.41 -13.54 -48.74
CA SER A 94 29.77 -12.26 -49.04
C SER A 94 30.50 -11.03 -48.48
N PRO A 95 30.93 -10.06 -49.31
CA PRO A 95 31.50 -8.81 -48.81
C PRO A 95 30.48 -7.97 -48.04
N HIS A 96 29.18 -8.09 -48.35
CA HIS A 96 28.10 -7.46 -47.59
C HIS A 96 28.02 -8.01 -46.16
N PHE A 97 28.15 -9.33 -46.00
CA PHE A 97 28.14 -9.97 -44.69
C PHE A 97 29.39 -9.65 -43.87
N ARG A 98 30.59 -9.65 -44.47
CA ARG A 98 31.84 -9.22 -43.81
C ARG A 98 31.73 -7.77 -43.30
N CYS A 99 31.25 -6.87 -44.15
CA CYS A 99 31.05 -5.47 -43.81
C CYS A 99 30.02 -5.32 -42.68
N ALA A 100 28.86 -5.97 -42.78
CA ALA A 100 27.82 -5.91 -41.76
C ALA A 100 28.31 -6.40 -40.38
N ASN A 101 29.08 -7.50 -40.33
CA ASN A 101 29.67 -7.97 -39.07
C ASN A 101 30.65 -6.98 -38.46
N MET A 102 31.58 -6.44 -39.26
CA MET A 102 32.55 -5.45 -38.76
C MET A 102 31.85 -4.15 -38.31
N LEU A 103 30.71 -3.84 -38.93
CA LEU A 103 29.86 -2.71 -38.56
C LEU A 103 29.09 -2.89 -37.26
N MET A 104 28.97 -4.11 -36.72
CA MET A 104 28.29 -4.31 -35.43
C MET A 104 29.02 -3.57 -34.31
N VAL A 105 30.35 -3.57 -34.29
CA VAL A 105 31.17 -2.89 -33.26
C VAL A 105 30.84 -1.39 -33.15
N PRO A 106 30.95 -0.57 -34.21
CA PRO A 106 30.55 0.84 -34.12
C PRO A 106 29.03 1.05 -33.97
N LYS A 107 28.19 0.07 -34.32
CA LYS A 107 26.74 0.15 -34.11
C LYS A 107 26.35 -0.04 -32.65
N VAL A 108 27.01 -0.93 -31.92
CA VAL A 108 26.85 -1.08 -30.47
C VAL A 108 27.25 0.22 -29.76
N LEU A 109 28.36 0.85 -30.12
CA LEU A 109 28.77 2.13 -29.54
C LEU A 109 27.92 3.34 -30.00
N GLY A 110 26.93 3.12 -30.87
CA GLY A 110 26.05 4.14 -31.42
C GLY A 110 24.65 4.13 -30.82
N LYS A 111 23.65 4.39 -31.66
CA LYS A 111 22.25 4.54 -31.24
C LYS A 111 21.68 3.27 -30.61
N GLU A 112 22.08 2.09 -31.10
CA GLU A 112 21.49 0.82 -30.69
C GLU A 112 22.01 0.35 -29.32
N GLY A 113 23.31 0.44 -29.03
CA GLY A 113 23.78 0.08 -27.69
C GLY A 113 23.43 1.12 -26.63
N ARG A 114 23.15 2.38 -26.98
CA ARG A 114 22.54 3.32 -26.04
C ARG A 114 21.15 2.89 -25.60
N LEU A 115 20.36 2.26 -26.48
CA LEU A 115 19.08 1.67 -26.07
C LEU A 115 19.30 0.56 -25.03
N TYR A 116 20.38 -0.22 -25.19
CA TYR A 116 20.77 -1.24 -24.21
C TYR A 116 21.19 -0.64 -22.87
N VAL A 117 22.07 0.37 -22.89
CA VAL A 117 22.51 1.08 -21.69
C VAL A 117 21.33 1.78 -21.02
N LEU A 118 20.39 2.35 -21.77
CA LEU A 118 19.17 2.95 -21.25
C LEU A 118 18.35 1.94 -20.42
N SER A 119 18.20 0.70 -20.87
CA SER A 119 17.55 -0.33 -20.08
C SER A 119 18.32 -0.68 -18.81
N PHE A 120 19.65 -0.66 -18.85
CA PHE A 120 20.48 -0.82 -17.66
C PHE A 120 20.32 0.35 -16.68
N VAL A 121 20.13 1.59 -17.17
CA VAL A 121 19.78 2.76 -16.34
C VAL A 121 18.47 2.50 -15.60
N PHE A 122 17.41 2.09 -16.30
CA PHE A 122 16.12 1.78 -15.66
C PHE A 122 16.23 0.66 -14.63
N ALA A 123 16.97 -0.40 -14.95
CA ALA A 123 17.22 -1.49 -14.01
C ALA A 123 17.99 -1.03 -12.77
N ALA A 124 18.99 -0.15 -12.94
CA ALA A 124 19.77 0.39 -11.83
C ALA A 124 18.96 1.38 -10.96
N ILE A 125 18.01 2.11 -11.54
CA ILE A 125 17.05 2.95 -10.79
C ILE A 125 16.09 2.06 -10.00
N TYR A 126 15.55 1.00 -10.62
CA TYR A 126 14.61 0.10 -9.97
C TYR A 126 15.27 -0.67 -8.81
N ASN A 127 16.43 -1.29 -9.04
CA ASN A 127 17.13 -2.07 -8.01
C ASN A 127 17.88 -1.22 -6.97
N GLY A 128 18.10 0.07 -7.24
CA GLY A 128 18.74 1.00 -6.32
C GLY A 128 17.69 1.79 -5.52
N PRO A 129 17.46 3.08 -5.86
CA PRO A 129 16.55 3.94 -5.11
C PRO A 129 15.10 3.45 -5.14
N GLY A 130 14.64 2.80 -6.22
CA GLY A 130 13.29 2.25 -6.29
C GLY A 130 13.05 1.13 -5.25
N ALA A 131 14.01 0.22 -5.10
CA ALA A 131 13.94 -0.86 -4.13
C ALA A 131 14.05 -0.34 -2.68
N ASN A 132 14.92 0.64 -2.43
CA ASN A 132 15.05 1.26 -1.12
C ASN A 132 13.77 2.04 -0.72
N LEU A 133 13.21 2.79 -1.66
CA LEU A 133 11.93 3.48 -1.50
C LEU A 133 10.81 2.50 -1.17
N TRP A 134 10.76 1.37 -1.88
CA TRP A 134 9.77 0.32 -1.63
C TRP A 134 9.93 -0.32 -0.25
N TYR A 135 11.17 -0.58 0.18
CA TYR A 135 11.44 -1.09 1.53
C TYR A 135 10.95 -0.12 2.61
N ASN A 136 11.29 1.17 2.49
CA ASN A 136 10.87 2.20 3.44
C ASN A 136 9.35 2.39 3.46
N LEU A 137 8.69 2.29 2.30
CA LEU A 137 7.22 2.29 2.21
C LEU A 137 6.62 1.06 2.93
N MET A 138 7.21 -0.12 2.79
CA MET A 138 6.77 -1.32 3.50
C MET A 138 6.99 -1.21 5.01
N GLU A 139 8.08 -0.58 5.47
CA GLU A 139 8.28 -0.30 6.89
C GLU A 139 7.29 0.73 7.43
N THR A 140 6.90 1.71 6.61
CA THR A 140 5.84 2.68 6.96
C THR A 140 4.51 1.96 7.18
N LYS A 141 4.15 1.07 6.25
CA LYS A 141 2.96 0.22 6.36
C LYS A 141 3.03 -0.66 7.61
N ARG A 142 4.13 -1.39 7.83
CA ARG A 142 4.29 -2.25 9.02
C ARG A 142 4.16 -1.45 10.32
N SER A 143 4.78 -0.28 10.38
CA SER A 143 4.69 0.63 11.53
C SER A 143 3.25 1.07 11.78
N MET A 144 2.54 1.52 10.74
CA MET A 144 1.14 1.94 10.84
C MET A 144 0.22 0.80 11.27
N GLU A 145 0.38 -0.40 10.71
CA GLU A 145 -0.40 -1.58 11.09
C GLU A 145 -0.19 -1.95 12.58
N CYS A 146 1.06 -1.91 13.05
CA CYS A 146 1.39 -2.18 14.45
C CYS A 146 0.79 -1.13 15.41
N VAL A 147 0.83 0.15 15.04
CA VAL A 147 0.23 1.23 15.85
C VAL A 147 -1.29 1.06 15.95
N VAL A 148 -1.94 0.73 14.84
CA VAL A 148 -3.38 0.43 14.83
C VAL A 148 -3.69 -0.76 15.74
N GLU A 149 -2.94 -1.85 15.63
CA GLU A 149 -3.14 -3.05 16.45
C GLU A 149 -2.96 -2.75 17.94
N LEU A 150 -1.92 -1.98 18.29
CA LEU A 150 -1.67 -1.53 19.66
C LEU A 150 -2.84 -0.69 20.18
N GLN A 151 -3.37 0.23 19.36
CA GLN A 151 -4.51 1.08 19.72
C GLN A 151 -5.79 0.26 19.91
N VAL A 152 -6.03 -0.74 19.05
CA VAL A 152 -7.18 -1.67 19.19
C VAL A 152 -7.07 -2.47 20.49
N ASN A 153 -5.88 -3.02 20.79
CA ASN A 153 -5.65 -3.79 22.02
C ASN A 153 -5.82 -2.94 23.28
N HIS A 154 -5.25 -1.73 23.33
CA HIS A 154 -5.42 -0.82 24.47
C HIS A 154 -6.88 -0.43 24.67
N THR A 155 -7.60 -0.12 23.58
CA THR A 155 -9.02 0.24 23.67
C THR A 155 -9.85 -0.97 24.13
N GLY A 156 -9.51 -2.18 23.67
CA GLY A 156 -10.14 -3.42 24.12
C GLY A 156 -9.96 -3.65 25.62
N LEU A 157 -8.73 -3.47 26.14
CA LEU A 157 -8.44 -3.58 27.57
C LEU A 157 -9.20 -2.53 28.40
N LEU A 158 -9.22 -1.27 27.96
CA LEU A 158 -9.99 -0.19 28.59
C LEU A 158 -11.49 -0.51 28.61
N TRP A 159 -12.03 -1.00 27.48
CA TRP A 159 -13.43 -1.40 27.38
C TRP A 159 -13.77 -2.56 28.32
N HIS A 160 -12.91 -3.59 28.38
CA HIS A 160 -13.11 -4.72 29.30
C HIS A 160 -13.06 -4.26 30.76
N ALA A 161 -12.08 -3.43 31.13
CA ALA A 161 -11.97 -2.88 32.47
C ALA A 161 -13.20 -2.01 32.84
N SER A 162 -13.70 -1.17 31.93
CA SER A 162 -14.86 -0.31 32.18
C SER A 162 -16.19 -1.08 32.24
N THR A 163 -16.32 -2.18 31.49
CA THR A 163 -17.56 -2.97 31.41
C THR A 163 -17.59 -4.15 32.38
N ALA A 164 -16.45 -4.58 32.93
CA ALA A 164 -16.35 -5.63 33.94
C ALA A 164 -17.32 -5.47 35.13
N PRO A 165 -17.39 -4.30 35.82
CA PRO A 165 -18.32 -4.15 36.93
C PRO A 165 -19.78 -4.27 36.49
N MET A 166 -20.13 -3.77 35.30
CA MET A 166 -21.48 -3.90 34.77
C MET A 166 -21.86 -5.35 34.44
N ARG A 167 -20.92 -6.14 33.89
CA ARG A 167 -21.15 -7.59 33.68
C ARG A 167 -21.43 -8.29 35.00
N GLN A 168 -20.63 -8.00 36.02
CA GLN A 168 -20.80 -8.59 37.35
C GLN A 168 -22.16 -8.23 37.98
N VAL A 169 -22.60 -6.98 37.84
CA VAL A 169 -23.94 -6.54 38.30
C VAL A 169 -25.04 -7.29 37.58
N MET A 170 -24.94 -7.45 36.25
CA MET A 170 -25.95 -8.16 35.47
C MET A 170 -26.00 -9.64 35.83
N ASP A 171 -24.86 -10.29 36.05
CA ASP A 171 -24.80 -11.68 36.52
C ASP A 171 -25.44 -11.84 37.90
N GLU A 172 -25.14 -10.96 38.84
CA GLU A 172 -25.75 -11.00 40.18
C GLU A 172 -27.24 -10.66 40.14
N LEU A 173 -27.70 -9.81 39.21
CA LEU A 173 -29.11 -9.52 39.01
C LEU A 173 -29.86 -10.75 38.49
N VAL A 174 -29.30 -11.49 37.52
CA VAL A 174 -29.88 -12.73 37.01
C VAL A 174 -30.00 -13.78 38.11
N LYS A 175 -28.92 -14.02 38.87
CA LYS A 175 -28.93 -14.95 40.01
C LYS A 175 -29.95 -14.53 41.08
N SER A 176 -29.99 -13.24 41.41
CA SER A 176 -30.93 -12.71 42.41
C SER A 176 -32.38 -12.87 41.96
N ALA A 177 -32.67 -12.66 40.67
CA ALA A 177 -34.00 -12.87 40.11
C ALA A 177 -34.43 -14.35 40.17
N GLU A 178 -33.53 -15.29 39.89
CA GLU A 178 -33.80 -16.73 40.06
C GLU A 178 -34.14 -17.07 41.52
N THR A 179 -33.36 -16.56 42.48
CA THR A 179 -33.63 -16.80 43.91
C THR A 179 -34.96 -16.19 44.36
N LEU A 180 -35.30 -14.99 43.90
CA LEU A 180 -36.55 -14.31 44.24
C LEU A 180 -37.76 -15.05 43.65
N ASN A 181 -37.64 -15.56 42.43
CA ASN A 181 -38.67 -16.36 41.80
C ASN A 181 -38.92 -17.66 42.57
N ALA A 182 -37.85 -18.32 43.04
CA ALA A 182 -37.97 -19.51 43.89
C ALA A 182 -38.65 -19.23 45.23
N GLU A 183 -38.29 -18.14 45.93
CA GLU A 183 -38.93 -17.74 47.19
C GLU A 183 -40.40 -17.35 47.00
N THR A 184 -40.71 -16.65 45.91
CA THR A 184 -42.09 -16.29 45.54
C THR A 184 -42.94 -17.53 45.25
N HIS A 185 -42.36 -18.51 44.54
CA HIS A 185 -43.02 -19.79 44.29
C HIS A 185 -43.28 -20.55 45.60
N ASN A 186 -42.31 -20.58 46.52
CA ASN A 186 -42.46 -21.23 47.83
C ASN A 186 -43.59 -20.60 48.68
N VAL A 187 -43.67 -19.25 48.71
CA VAL A 187 -44.78 -18.55 49.37
C VAL A 187 -46.13 -18.86 48.71
N SER A 188 -46.17 -18.88 47.38
CA SER A 188 -47.37 -19.24 46.63
C SER A 188 -47.81 -20.69 46.92
N GLU A 189 -46.87 -21.63 46.97
CA GLU A 189 -47.11 -23.05 47.26
C GLU A 189 -47.63 -23.24 48.70
N ALA A 190 -47.02 -22.59 49.69
CA ALA A 190 -47.49 -22.63 51.07
C ALA A 190 -48.90 -22.02 51.22
N PHE A 191 -49.22 -20.98 50.46
CA PHE A 191 -50.57 -20.40 50.46
C PHE A 191 -51.58 -21.25 49.70
N MET A 192 -51.15 -21.99 48.66
CA MET A 192 -52.00 -22.94 47.95
C MET A 192 -52.55 -24.04 48.87
N GLU A 193 -51.74 -24.54 49.81
CA GLU A 193 -52.19 -25.53 50.80
C GLU A 193 -53.31 -24.94 51.70
N LEU A 194 -53.18 -23.68 52.13
CA LEU A 194 -54.22 -22.98 52.89
C LEU A 194 -55.48 -22.74 52.05
N ASN A 195 -55.32 -22.30 50.80
CA ASN A 195 -56.43 -22.11 49.88
C ASN A 195 -57.16 -23.43 49.61
N GLU A 196 -56.45 -24.55 49.47
CA GLU A 196 -57.05 -25.88 49.33
C GLU A 196 -57.89 -26.25 50.56
N GLN A 197 -57.43 -25.96 51.78
CA GLN A 197 -58.21 -26.23 53.01
C GLN A 197 -59.48 -25.38 53.11
N VAL A 198 -59.40 -24.11 52.70
CA VAL A 198 -60.53 -23.16 52.69
C VAL A 198 -61.52 -23.50 51.56
N ALA A 199 -61.02 -23.87 50.39
CA ALA A 199 -61.81 -24.22 49.21
C ALA A 199 -62.37 -25.65 49.25
N SER A 200 -61.75 -26.58 50.00
CA SER A 200 -62.12 -28.00 50.06
C SER A 200 -63.60 -28.19 50.37
N ASP A 201 -64.20 -29.19 49.72
CA ASP A 201 -65.59 -29.60 49.94
C ASP A 201 -65.68 -30.89 50.78
N ASP A 202 -64.57 -31.34 51.37
CA ASP A 202 -64.55 -32.57 52.17
C ASP A 202 -65.47 -32.46 53.40
N GLY A 203 -66.30 -33.52 53.58
CA GLY A 203 -67.26 -33.63 54.69
C GLY A 203 -68.60 -32.92 54.46
N TYR A 204 -68.87 -32.49 53.23
CA TYR A 204 -70.08 -31.75 52.83
C TYR A 204 -70.46 -32.06 51.37
N ASP A 205 -71.73 -31.91 51.01
CA ASP A 205 -72.21 -32.05 49.62
C ASP A 205 -73.21 -30.90 49.35
N LEU A 206 -72.77 -29.90 48.58
CA LEU A 206 -73.55 -28.68 48.24
C LEU A 206 -74.90 -29.00 47.59
N LYS A 207 -75.04 -30.18 46.98
CA LYS A 207 -76.24 -30.59 46.25
C LYS A 207 -77.51 -30.69 47.08
N GLN A 208 -77.42 -30.65 48.42
CA GLN A 208 -78.59 -30.68 49.30
C GLN A 208 -79.19 -29.31 49.63
N HIS A 209 -78.54 -28.20 49.28
CA HIS A 209 -79.08 -26.85 49.45
C HIS A 209 -78.95 -26.07 48.12
N PRO A 210 -80.05 -25.64 47.49
CA PRO A 210 -79.96 -24.89 46.24
C PRO A 210 -79.26 -23.55 46.49
N GLU A 211 -78.27 -23.27 45.65
CA GLU A 211 -77.49 -22.04 45.63
C GLU A 211 -78.40 -20.81 45.59
N THR A 212 -78.05 -19.80 46.39
CA THR A 212 -78.58 -18.45 46.21
C THR A 212 -77.46 -17.66 45.53
N ASP A 213 -77.70 -17.19 44.31
CA ASP A 213 -76.81 -16.38 43.43
C ASP A 213 -76.40 -15.01 44.04
N LYS A 214 -75.83 -15.01 45.24
CA LYS A 214 -75.11 -13.85 45.80
C LYS A 214 -73.68 -14.28 46.03
N GLU A 215 -72.73 -13.50 45.52
CA GLU A 215 -71.32 -13.57 45.92
C GLU A 215 -71.25 -13.37 47.44
N SER A 216 -71.37 -14.48 48.17
CA SER A 216 -71.22 -14.53 49.62
C SER A 216 -69.79 -14.18 49.97
N SER A 217 -69.58 -13.37 51.00
CA SER A 217 -68.24 -13.04 51.46
C SER A 217 -67.46 -14.30 51.85
N THR A 218 -66.15 -14.30 51.66
CA THR A 218 -65.28 -15.43 52.05
C THR A 218 -65.41 -15.80 53.52
N GLN A 219 -65.69 -14.80 54.38
CA GLN A 219 -66.03 -14.98 55.79
C GLN A 219 -67.31 -15.81 55.97
N GLU A 220 -68.41 -15.40 55.35
CA GLU A 220 -69.71 -16.09 55.45
C GLU A 220 -69.62 -17.52 54.91
N LEU A 221 -68.89 -17.69 53.80
CA LEU A 221 -68.66 -18.99 53.19
C LEU A 221 -67.88 -19.92 54.14
N TYR A 222 -66.77 -19.44 54.72
CA TYR A 222 -65.93 -20.23 55.62
C TYR A 222 -66.66 -20.57 56.93
N GLU A 223 -67.39 -19.62 57.53
CA GLU A 223 -68.19 -19.85 58.72
C GLU A 223 -69.27 -20.91 58.50
N THR A 224 -69.99 -20.81 57.39
CA THR A 224 -71.07 -21.73 57.04
C THR A 224 -70.51 -23.13 56.78
N LYS A 225 -69.45 -23.25 55.98
CA LYS A 225 -68.77 -24.52 55.72
C LYS A 225 -68.27 -25.19 57.03
N THR A 226 -67.69 -24.41 57.95
CA THR A 226 -67.17 -24.94 59.22
C THR A 226 -68.27 -25.45 60.15
N LYS A 227 -69.39 -24.73 60.27
CA LYS A 227 -70.56 -25.16 61.06
C LYS A 227 -71.16 -26.46 60.52
N LEU A 228 -71.30 -26.57 59.21
CA LEU A 228 -71.80 -27.77 58.53
C LEU A 228 -70.85 -28.96 58.70
N ARG A 229 -69.54 -28.79 58.55
CA ARG A 229 -68.54 -29.86 58.80
C ARG A 229 -68.64 -30.40 60.24
N CYS A 230 -68.79 -29.52 61.24
CA CYS A 230 -68.99 -29.94 62.64
C CYS A 230 -70.27 -30.76 62.80
N GLU A 231 -71.38 -30.31 62.20
CA GLU A 231 -72.63 -31.05 62.21
C GLU A 231 -72.48 -32.44 61.58
N THR A 232 -71.81 -32.56 60.43
CA THR A 232 -71.53 -33.84 59.77
C THR A 232 -70.73 -34.78 60.68
N VAL A 233 -69.70 -34.27 61.38
CA VAL A 233 -68.90 -35.06 62.33
C VAL A 233 -69.77 -35.56 63.49
N ILE A 234 -70.64 -34.70 64.03
CA ILE A 234 -71.56 -35.06 65.12
C ILE A 234 -72.61 -36.09 64.66
N GLN A 235 -73.20 -35.90 63.48
CA GLN A 235 -74.17 -36.85 62.92
C GLN A 235 -73.50 -38.21 62.65
N THR A 236 -72.30 -38.21 62.09
CA THR A 236 -71.50 -39.42 61.85
C THR A 236 -71.15 -40.11 63.18
N GLY A 237 -70.78 -39.35 64.21
CA GLY A 237 -70.52 -39.84 65.55
C GLY A 237 -71.76 -40.44 66.22
N LEU A 238 -72.92 -39.78 66.11
CA LEU A 238 -74.20 -40.26 66.63
C LEU A 238 -74.62 -41.56 65.95
N LEU A 239 -74.48 -41.63 64.62
CA LEU A 239 -74.75 -42.84 63.85
C LEU A 239 -73.84 -43.98 64.32
N ARG A 240 -72.53 -43.75 64.35
CA ARG A 240 -71.55 -44.76 64.83
C ARG A 240 -71.85 -45.22 66.26
N CYS A 241 -72.21 -44.31 67.16
CA CYS A 241 -72.56 -44.61 68.55
C CYS A 241 -73.83 -45.48 68.65
N THR A 242 -74.92 -45.06 68.02
CA THR A 242 -76.21 -45.79 68.06
C THR A 242 -76.08 -47.17 67.44
N THR A 243 -75.39 -47.28 66.31
CA THR A 243 -75.06 -48.57 65.68
C THR A 243 -74.20 -49.45 66.61
N HIS A 244 -73.26 -48.86 67.35
CA HIS A 244 -72.43 -49.61 68.29
C HIS A 244 -73.25 -50.22 69.44
N PHE A 245 -74.15 -49.45 70.06
CA PHE A 245 -75.03 -49.95 71.14
C PHE A 245 -75.98 -51.05 70.65
N GLN A 246 -76.61 -50.87 69.48
CA GLN A 246 -77.45 -51.91 68.88
C GLN A 246 -76.68 -53.21 68.65
N LYS A 247 -75.46 -53.10 68.10
CA LYS A 247 -74.58 -54.24 67.87
C LYS A 247 -74.17 -54.96 69.16
N MET A 248 -73.94 -54.21 70.24
CA MET A 248 -73.59 -54.77 71.55
C MET A 248 -74.81 -55.43 72.22
N HIS A 249 -75.99 -54.85 72.09
CA HIS A 249 -77.25 -55.44 72.58
C HIS A 249 -77.56 -56.78 71.89
N GLU A 250 -77.47 -56.85 70.56
CA GLU A 250 -77.64 -58.12 69.83
C GLU A 250 -76.66 -59.20 70.28
N LYS A 251 -75.41 -58.83 70.53
CA LYS A 251 -74.38 -59.75 71.03
C LYS A 251 -74.70 -60.25 72.43
N CYS A 252 -75.20 -59.38 73.31
CA CYS A 252 -75.61 -59.74 74.67
C CYS A 252 -76.78 -60.73 74.66
N MET A 253 -77.84 -60.44 73.91
CA MET A 253 -79.04 -61.29 73.78
C MET A 253 -78.73 -62.69 73.25
N LYS A 254 -77.70 -62.82 72.38
CA LYS A 254 -77.21 -64.11 71.86
C LYS A 254 -76.37 -64.90 72.86
N ARG A 255 -75.69 -64.24 73.81
CA ARG A 255 -74.73 -64.89 74.74
C ARG A 255 -75.39 -65.40 76.02
N VAL A 256 -76.41 -64.71 76.52
CA VAL A 256 -77.13 -65.10 77.75
C VAL A 256 -78.32 -65.99 77.38
N LYS A 257 -78.27 -67.29 77.71
CA LYS A 257 -79.28 -68.30 77.30
C LYS A 257 -80.38 -68.62 78.35
N LEU A 258 -80.46 -67.87 79.46
CA LEU A 258 -81.43 -68.12 80.54
C LEU A 258 -82.76 -67.37 80.27
N PRO A 259 -83.90 -68.07 80.09
CA PRO A 259 -85.13 -67.51 79.50
C PRO A 259 -85.88 -66.50 80.38
N LEU A 260 -85.63 -66.46 81.70
CA LEU A 260 -86.32 -65.56 82.62
C LEU A 260 -85.55 -64.28 82.97
N PHE A 261 -84.23 -64.21 82.69
CA PHE A 261 -83.39 -63.07 83.11
C PHE A 261 -82.57 -62.41 81.98
N ASN A 262 -82.60 -62.94 80.75
CA ASN A 262 -81.84 -62.38 79.60
C ASN A 262 -82.19 -60.90 79.34
N HIS A 263 -83.50 -60.57 79.37
CA HIS A 263 -83.96 -59.19 79.16
C HIS A 263 -83.53 -58.22 80.28
N LEU A 264 -83.28 -58.70 81.51
CA LEU A 264 -82.87 -57.84 82.62
C LEU A 264 -81.37 -57.51 82.57
N ILE A 265 -80.52 -58.48 82.19
CA ILE A 265 -79.06 -58.30 82.11
C ILE A 265 -78.65 -57.50 80.87
N CYS A 266 -79.32 -57.70 79.73
CA CYS A 266 -78.98 -57.02 78.47
C CYS A 266 -79.70 -55.67 78.27
N LEU A 267 -80.57 -55.28 79.20
CA LEU A 267 -81.28 -54.00 79.24
C LEU A 267 -80.35 -52.76 79.16
N PRO A 268 -79.19 -52.72 79.84
CA PRO A 268 -78.29 -51.55 79.79
C PRO A 268 -77.75 -51.27 78.38
N MET A 269 -77.67 -52.29 77.52
CA MET A 269 -77.17 -52.14 76.15
C MET A 269 -78.21 -51.57 75.19
N GLN A 270 -79.48 -51.49 75.60
CA GLN A 270 -80.55 -50.87 74.85
C GLN A 270 -80.64 -49.34 75.07
N PHE A 271 -79.79 -48.79 75.95
CA PHE A 271 -79.70 -47.37 76.26
C PHE A 271 -79.00 -46.55 75.16
N GLY A 272 -79.33 -46.79 73.89
CA GLY A 272 -78.90 -45.96 72.76
C GLY A 272 -79.41 -44.51 72.84
N PHE A 273 -80.36 -44.21 73.72
CA PHE A 273 -80.71 -42.84 74.08
C PHE A 273 -79.52 -42.08 74.70
N LEU A 274 -78.54 -42.78 75.30
CA LEU A 274 -77.33 -42.13 75.82
C LEU A 274 -76.49 -41.51 74.70
N CYS A 275 -76.48 -42.08 73.49
CA CYS A 275 -75.84 -41.44 72.32
C CYS A 275 -76.52 -40.13 71.92
N HIS A 276 -77.80 -39.95 72.26
CA HIS A 276 -78.51 -38.70 71.97
C HIS A 276 -78.03 -37.53 72.83
N THR A 277 -77.26 -37.77 73.90
CA THR A 277 -76.57 -36.69 74.63
C THR A 277 -75.64 -35.88 73.71
N VAL A 278 -75.10 -36.52 72.64
CA VAL A 278 -74.29 -35.85 71.62
C VAL A 278 -75.12 -34.87 70.76
N LYS A 279 -76.47 -34.92 70.78
CA LYS A 279 -77.31 -33.88 70.13
C LYS A 279 -77.11 -32.49 70.75
N PHE A 280 -76.70 -32.41 72.02
CA PHE A 280 -76.28 -31.14 72.62
C PHE A 280 -75.09 -30.53 71.88
N MET A 281 -74.19 -31.36 71.34
CA MET A 281 -73.06 -30.92 70.53
C MET A 281 -73.48 -30.37 69.16
N ARG A 282 -74.64 -30.76 68.62
CA ARG A 282 -75.19 -30.15 67.39
C ARG A 282 -75.55 -28.68 67.61
N HIS A 283 -76.20 -28.37 68.73
CA HIS A 283 -76.48 -26.98 69.12
C HIS A 283 -75.19 -26.18 69.40
N TRP A 284 -74.16 -26.88 69.90
CA TRP A 284 -72.83 -26.31 70.07
C TRP A 284 -72.16 -25.98 68.73
N CYS A 285 -72.27 -26.84 67.72
CA CYS A 285 -71.75 -26.56 66.37
C CYS A 285 -72.39 -25.30 65.74
N GLU A 286 -73.69 -25.09 65.94
CA GLU A 286 -74.44 -23.98 65.33
C GLU A 286 -74.13 -22.62 65.99
N LYS A 287 -73.92 -22.60 67.32
CA LYS A 287 -73.82 -21.34 68.10
C LYS A 287 -72.48 -21.06 68.76
N LYS A 288 -71.60 -22.06 68.89
CA LYS A 288 -70.39 -21.96 69.72
C LYS A 288 -69.08 -22.20 69.00
N ILE A 289 -69.06 -22.53 67.70
CA ILE A 289 -67.80 -22.55 66.94
C ILE A 289 -67.39 -21.10 66.70
N PRO A 290 -66.34 -20.61 67.37
CA PRO A 290 -65.86 -19.26 67.14
C PRO A 290 -65.01 -19.31 65.88
N VAL A 291 -65.50 -18.69 64.81
CA VAL A 291 -64.66 -18.30 63.69
C VAL A 291 -64.35 -16.83 63.91
N ASP A 292 -63.08 -16.46 63.79
CA ASP A 292 -62.69 -15.07 63.94
C ASP A 292 -63.42 -14.22 62.88
N GLY A 293 -64.13 -13.18 63.33
CA GLY A 293 -64.97 -12.35 62.46
C GLY A 293 -64.22 -11.57 61.39
N ASN A 294 -62.89 -11.59 61.41
CA ASN A 294 -62.02 -10.90 60.45
C ASN A 294 -61.23 -11.88 59.56
N PHE A 295 -61.52 -13.18 59.61
CA PHE A 295 -60.78 -14.18 58.84
C PHE A 295 -60.89 -13.96 57.33
N GLY A 296 -62.08 -13.71 56.78
CA GLY A 296 -62.32 -13.53 55.35
C GLY A 296 -61.63 -12.29 54.78
N ASN A 297 -61.73 -11.14 55.46
CA ASN A 297 -60.99 -9.94 55.03
C ASN A 297 -59.48 -10.15 55.06
N MET A 298 -58.96 -10.83 56.09
CA MET A 298 -57.52 -11.16 56.17
C MET A 298 -57.12 -12.12 55.05
N TYR A 299 -57.94 -13.14 54.80
CA TYR A 299 -57.71 -14.11 53.73
C TYR A 299 -57.68 -13.44 52.36
N ASP A 300 -58.65 -12.58 52.06
CA ASP A 300 -58.74 -11.87 50.78
C ASP A 300 -57.58 -10.88 50.59
N GLN A 301 -57.15 -10.21 51.65
CA GLN A 301 -55.96 -9.34 51.62
C GLN A 301 -54.68 -10.14 51.38
N VAL A 302 -54.50 -11.30 52.04
CA VAL A 302 -53.33 -12.15 51.84
C VAL A 302 -53.36 -12.81 50.46
N ASN A 303 -54.50 -13.31 50.00
CA ASN A 303 -54.67 -13.88 48.66
C ASN A 303 -54.38 -12.83 47.57
N GLY A 304 -54.91 -11.62 47.73
CA GLY A 304 -54.58 -10.49 46.86
C GLY A 304 -53.08 -10.18 46.87
N SER A 305 -52.45 -10.16 48.06
CA SER A 305 -51.02 -9.89 48.20
C SER A 305 -50.14 -10.98 47.59
N VAL A 306 -50.48 -12.27 47.76
CA VAL A 306 -49.75 -13.41 47.19
C VAL A 306 -49.88 -13.42 45.67
N ASN A 307 -51.06 -13.14 45.13
CA ASN A 307 -51.28 -13.04 43.69
C ASN A 307 -50.57 -11.83 43.06
N SER A 308 -50.54 -10.69 43.74
CA SER A 308 -49.74 -9.53 43.31
C SER A 308 -48.24 -9.86 43.33
N LEU A 309 -47.76 -10.52 44.38
CA LEU A 309 -46.35 -10.92 44.51
C LEU A 309 -45.93 -11.87 43.38
N SER A 310 -46.73 -12.90 43.09
CA SER A 310 -46.43 -13.87 42.02
C SER A 310 -46.44 -13.24 40.63
N HIS A 311 -47.37 -12.30 40.38
CA HIS A 311 -47.46 -11.63 39.09
C HIS A 311 -46.33 -10.61 38.87
N GLU A 312 -45.98 -9.81 39.89
CA GLU A 312 -44.96 -8.76 39.79
C GLU A 312 -43.52 -9.30 39.66
N PHE A 313 -43.23 -10.50 40.20
CA PHE A 313 -41.88 -11.07 40.22
C PHE A 313 -41.65 -12.25 39.25
N SER A 314 -42.55 -12.47 38.29
CA SER A 314 -42.47 -13.56 37.29
C SER A 314 -41.50 -13.32 36.11
N ALA A 315 -40.62 -12.32 36.19
CA ALA A 315 -39.78 -11.91 35.07
C ALA A 315 -38.52 -12.78 34.90
N SER A 316 -38.30 -13.31 33.69
CA SER A 316 -37.02 -13.92 33.29
C SER A 316 -36.07 -12.85 32.78
N ILE A 317 -35.04 -12.53 33.56
CA ILE A 317 -33.99 -11.61 33.14
C ILE A 317 -32.97 -12.40 32.33
N ALA A 318 -32.91 -12.14 31.03
CA ALA A 318 -31.87 -12.67 30.16
C ALA A 318 -31.19 -11.48 29.46
N TYR A 319 -29.89 -11.30 29.69
CA TYR A 319 -29.10 -10.32 28.97
C TYR A 319 -28.20 -11.03 27.95
N LYS A 320 -28.09 -10.47 26.76
CA LYS A 320 -27.22 -10.97 25.70
C LYS A 320 -26.07 -9.99 25.54
N GLU A 321 -24.85 -10.45 25.77
CA GLU A 321 -23.68 -9.65 25.44
C GLU A 321 -23.53 -9.63 23.91
N GLU A 322 -23.95 -8.53 23.30
CA GLU A 322 -23.64 -8.28 21.90
C GLU A 322 -22.24 -7.67 21.85
N HIS A 323 -21.26 -8.47 21.43
CA HIS A 323 -19.96 -7.96 21.01
C HIS A 323 -20.15 -7.17 19.71
N GLN A 324 -20.81 -6.01 19.79
CA GLN A 324 -20.68 -5.01 18.76
C GLN A 324 -19.19 -4.68 18.68
N LYS A 325 -18.62 -4.82 17.48
CA LYS A 325 -17.30 -4.27 17.14
C LYS A 325 -17.40 -2.74 17.19
N MET A 326 -17.63 -2.17 18.37
CA MET A 326 -17.86 -0.75 18.58
C MET A 326 -16.56 0.06 18.43
N LEU A 327 -15.43 -0.60 18.13
CA LEU A 327 -14.32 0.05 17.46
C LEU A 327 -14.65 0.19 15.98
N VAL A 328 -15.46 1.20 15.64
CA VAL A 328 -15.59 1.71 14.27
C VAL A 328 -14.20 1.96 13.64
N GLY A 329 -13.21 2.29 14.47
CA GLY A 329 -11.80 2.39 14.04
C GLY A 329 -11.11 1.07 13.69
N ALA A 330 -11.45 -0.06 14.33
CA ALA A 330 -10.79 -1.35 14.08
C ALA A 330 -11.24 -1.98 12.76
N GLU A 331 -12.54 -1.90 12.43
CA GLU A 331 -13.07 -2.43 11.18
C GLU A 331 -12.62 -1.60 9.97
N VAL A 332 -12.68 -0.27 10.09
CA VAL A 332 -12.15 0.64 9.06
C VAL A 332 -10.65 0.44 8.87
N ALA A 333 -9.87 0.27 9.94
CA ALA A 333 -8.44 0.05 9.83
C ALA A 333 -8.09 -1.35 9.29
N ALA A 334 -8.86 -2.39 9.63
CA ALA A 334 -8.70 -3.73 9.07
C ALA A 334 -9.01 -3.76 7.57
N GLN A 335 -10.10 -3.11 7.15
CA GLN A 335 -10.48 -2.99 5.74
C GLN A 335 -9.45 -2.17 4.96
N MET A 336 -9.00 -1.03 5.50
CA MET A 336 -7.92 -0.24 4.91
C MET A 336 -6.63 -1.05 4.79
N ARG A 337 -6.28 -1.87 5.78
CA ARG A 337 -5.10 -2.75 5.74
C ARG A 337 -5.20 -3.74 4.57
N GLU A 338 -6.31 -4.44 4.46
CA GLU A 338 -6.52 -5.47 3.45
C GLU A 338 -6.54 -4.88 2.03
N ASP A 339 -7.23 -3.75 1.83
CA ASP A 339 -7.25 -3.00 0.57
C ASP A 339 -5.85 -2.54 0.15
N LEU A 340 -5.08 -1.97 1.08
CA LEU A 340 -3.74 -1.46 0.79
C LEU A 340 -2.74 -2.59 0.52
N THR A 341 -2.87 -3.73 1.24
CA THR A 341 -2.02 -4.91 0.99
C THR A 341 -2.27 -5.54 -0.37
N SER A 342 -3.53 -5.66 -0.79
CA SER A 342 -3.91 -6.32 -2.02
C SER A 342 -3.50 -5.50 -3.24
N GLN A 343 -3.71 -4.17 -3.20
CA GLN A 343 -3.27 -3.24 -4.24
C GLN A 343 -1.76 -3.26 -4.44
N LEU A 344 -0.98 -3.14 -3.35
CA LEU A 344 0.49 -3.17 -3.43
C LEU A 344 1.02 -4.50 -3.98
N ARG A 345 0.41 -5.63 -3.61
CA ARG A 345 0.80 -6.96 -4.11
C ARG A 345 0.51 -7.10 -5.60
N GLN A 346 -0.63 -6.62 -6.06
CA GLN A 346 -1.02 -6.68 -7.47
C GLN A 346 -0.12 -5.81 -8.35
N GLU A 347 0.18 -4.58 -7.92
CA GLU A 347 1.08 -3.67 -8.64
C GLU A 347 2.52 -4.19 -8.64
N GLY A 348 3.00 -4.73 -7.51
CA GLY A 348 4.33 -5.37 -7.43
C GLY A 348 4.48 -6.54 -8.41
N ALA A 349 3.45 -7.40 -8.54
CA ALA A 349 3.46 -8.51 -9.48
C ALA A 349 3.48 -8.03 -10.95
N ARG A 350 2.69 -7.00 -11.29
CA ARG A 350 2.68 -6.38 -12.62
C ARG A 350 4.05 -5.81 -12.99
N LEU A 351 4.70 -5.11 -12.06
CA LEU A 351 6.04 -4.57 -12.24
C LEU A 351 7.08 -5.69 -12.44
N GLY A 352 7.02 -6.77 -11.65
CA GLY A 352 7.92 -7.92 -11.80
C GLY A 352 7.78 -8.62 -13.16
N LEU A 353 6.55 -8.75 -13.67
CA LEU A 353 6.26 -9.31 -14.99
C LEU A 353 6.81 -8.40 -16.10
N ALA A 354 6.62 -7.09 -15.99
CA ALA A 354 7.17 -6.10 -16.92
C ALA A 354 8.71 -6.17 -16.96
N VAL A 355 9.39 -6.21 -15.80
CA VAL A 355 10.85 -6.34 -15.72
C VAL A 355 11.34 -7.64 -16.38
N SER A 356 10.62 -8.74 -16.20
CA SER A 356 10.95 -10.03 -16.83
C SER A 356 10.79 -9.97 -18.35
N PHE A 357 9.73 -9.33 -18.85
CA PHE A 357 9.53 -9.07 -20.28
C PHE A 357 10.63 -8.17 -20.87
N PHE A 358 11.04 -7.11 -20.15
CA PHE A 358 12.16 -6.26 -20.59
C PHE A 358 13.50 -7.01 -20.65
N ARG A 359 13.77 -7.93 -19.71
CA ARG A 359 14.96 -8.80 -19.77
C ARG A 359 14.92 -9.72 -21.00
N LEU A 360 13.76 -10.29 -21.31
CA LEU A 360 13.59 -11.08 -22.53
C LEU A 360 13.85 -10.23 -23.78
N LEU A 361 13.31 -9.01 -23.88
CA LEU A 361 13.57 -8.11 -24.99
C LEU A 361 15.06 -7.75 -25.12
N LEU A 362 15.74 -7.52 -24.00
CA LEU A 362 17.18 -7.24 -23.98
C LEU A 362 18.00 -8.40 -24.56
N SER A 363 17.58 -9.65 -24.34
CA SER A 363 18.26 -10.83 -24.89
C SER A 363 18.32 -10.81 -26.44
N PHE A 364 17.32 -10.22 -27.11
CA PHE A 364 17.23 -10.17 -28.58
C PHE A 364 17.91 -8.93 -29.21
N THR A 365 18.55 -8.09 -28.42
CA THR A 365 19.17 -6.83 -28.91
C THR A 365 20.33 -7.06 -29.88
N PHE A 366 21.03 -8.19 -29.77
CA PHE A 366 22.06 -8.58 -30.73
C PHE A 366 21.49 -8.70 -32.15
N LEU A 367 20.30 -9.29 -32.30
CA LEU A 367 19.61 -9.39 -33.59
C LEU A 367 19.27 -8.00 -34.14
N PHE A 368 18.80 -7.10 -33.27
CA PHE A 368 18.50 -5.73 -33.66
C PHE A 368 19.74 -4.96 -34.15
N VAL A 369 20.88 -5.09 -33.46
CA VAL A 369 22.18 -4.54 -33.89
C VAL A 369 22.59 -5.13 -35.25
N PHE A 370 22.44 -6.45 -35.43
CA PHE A 370 22.76 -7.14 -36.67
C PHE A 370 21.91 -6.64 -37.85
N ILE A 371 20.59 -6.58 -37.67
CA ILE A 371 19.65 -6.08 -38.67
C ILE A 371 19.96 -4.61 -39.01
N SER A 372 20.25 -3.78 -38.01
CA SER A 372 20.62 -2.36 -38.19
C SER A 372 21.95 -2.20 -38.94
N ALA A 373 22.92 -3.10 -38.72
CA ALA A 373 24.18 -3.13 -39.45
C ALA A 373 23.95 -3.52 -40.92
N PHE A 374 23.20 -4.58 -41.17
CA PHE A 374 22.87 -5.04 -42.53
C PHE A 374 22.08 -3.98 -43.31
N ASN A 375 21.06 -3.39 -42.69
CA ASN A 375 20.29 -2.30 -43.30
C ASN A 375 21.17 -1.09 -43.65
N TYR A 376 22.15 -0.75 -42.79
CA TYR A 376 23.12 0.29 -43.14
C TYR A 376 23.96 -0.08 -44.37
N THR A 377 24.49 -1.31 -44.44
CA THR A 377 25.24 -1.75 -45.64
C THR A 377 24.38 -1.70 -46.89
N TYR A 378 23.12 -2.14 -46.80
CA TYR A 378 22.18 -2.12 -47.90
C TYR A 378 21.90 -0.69 -48.38
N GLN A 379 21.57 0.23 -47.47
CA GLN A 379 21.34 1.64 -47.81
C GLN A 379 22.60 2.32 -48.36
N TYR A 380 23.77 2.04 -47.79
CA TYR A 380 25.07 2.56 -48.26
C TYR A 380 25.37 2.11 -49.70
N CYS A 381 25.01 0.87 -50.04
CA CYS A 381 25.19 0.30 -51.37
C CYS A 381 24.11 0.76 -52.37
N HIS A 382 22.85 0.94 -51.97
CA HIS A 382 21.76 1.23 -52.91
C HIS A 382 21.48 2.73 -53.09
N LYS A 383 21.56 3.54 -52.02
CA LYS A 383 21.24 4.98 -52.04
C LYS A 383 22.51 5.84 -52.09
N ILE A 384 22.75 6.55 -53.19
CA ILE A 384 23.96 7.36 -53.41
C ILE A 384 24.04 8.58 -52.46
N GLY A 385 22.89 9.19 -52.16
CA GLY A 385 22.81 10.37 -51.29
C GLY A 385 22.86 10.07 -49.78
N PHE A 386 22.71 8.81 -49.39
CA PHE A 386 22.68 8.42 -47.98
C PHE A 386 24.04 8.62 -47.31
N ASP A 387 24.12 9.33 -46.17
CA ASP A 387 25.37 9.55 -45.41
C ASP A 387 26.55 10.06 -46.29
N ASN A 388 26.25 10.87 -47.31
CA ASN A 388 27.21 11.35 -48.32
C ASN A 388 27.51 12.85 -48.13
N CYS A 389 28.08 13.20 -46.96
CA CYS A 389 28.40 14.58 -46.57
C CYS A 389 29.88 14.79 -46.23
N TYR A 390 30.78 13.96 -46.75
CA TYR A 390 32.17 13.95 -46.32
C TYR A 390 33.15 14.28 -47.43
N ILE A 391 34.16 15.06 -47.09
CA ILE A 391 35.22 15.46 -48.02
C ILE A 391 36.40 14.52 -47.84
N THR A 392 36.48 13.53 -48.73
CA THR A 392 37.52 12.49 -48.73
C THR A 392 38.80 12.95 -49.43
N THR A 393 39.85 12.15 -49.32
CA THR A 393 41.11 12.36 -50.09
C THR A 393 40.85 12.29 -51.60
N TYR A 394 40.01 11.36 -52.05
CA TYR A 394 39.64 11.24 -53.46
C TYR A 394 38.90 12.48 -53.98
N PHE A 395 38.03 13.11 -53.18
CA PHE A 395 37.40 14.40 -53.54
C PHE A 395 38.45 15.48 -53.81
N ARG A 396 39.49 15.56 -52.96
CA ARG A 396 40.59 16.52 -53.13
C ARG A 396 41.44 16.22 -54.37
N GLN A 397 41.63 14.94 -54.71
CA GLN A 397 42.34 14.53 -55.92
C GLN A 397 41.58 14.93 -57.20
N ILE A 398 40.24 14.78 -57.21
CA ILE A 398 39.40 15.24 -58.33
C ILE A 398 39.56 16.74 -58.53
N ASP A 399 39.51 17.51 -57.43
CA ASP A 399 39.67 18.96 -57.46
C ASP A 399 41.06 19.40 -57.95
N ALA A 400 42.13 18.73 -57.47
CA ALA A 400 43.51 19.00 -57.90
C ALA A 400 43.70 18.74 -59.41
N ARG A 401 43.21 17.61 -59.93
CA ARG A 401 43.27 17.29 -61.38
C ARG A 401 42.49 18.30 -62.22
N ARG A 402 41.33 18.77 -61.74
CA ARG A 402 40.57 19.81 -62.44
C ARG A 402 41.29 21.15 -62.42
N ARG A 403 42.00 21.47 -61.34
CA ARG A 403 42.85 22.66 -61.27
C ARG A 403 43.96 22.63 -62.30
N GLU A 404 44.65 21.49 -62.45
CA GLU A 404 45.68 21.29 -63.48
C GLU A 404 45.12 21.45 -64.90
N GLN A 405 43.86 21.04 -65.12
CA GLN A 405 43.15 21.18 -66.39
C GLN A 405 42.54 22.57 -66.62
N ASN A 406 42.82 23.57 -65.77
CA ASN A 406 42.20 24.90 -65.81
C ASN A 406 40.65 24.87 -65.83
N LYS A 407 40.04 23.86 -65.20
CA LYS A 407 38.59 23.73 -65.05
C LYS A 407 38.13 24.30 -63.71
N GLN A 408 36.84 24.62 -63.60
CA GLN A 408 36.24 25.11 -62.36
C GLN A 408 36.47 24.13 -61.18
N THR A 409 37.03 24.64 -60.08
CA THR A 409 37.32 23.91 -58.84
C THR A 409 36.35 24.25 -57.71
N LEU A 410 36.11 23.29 -56.82
CA LEU A 410 35.29 23.47 -55.62
C LEU A 410 36.08 23.98 -54.41
N LEU A 411 37.36 23.62 -54.26
CA LEU A 411 38.17 24.05 -53.09
C LEU A 411 38.92 25.37 -53.38
N PRO A 412 38.94 26.34 -52.45
CA PRO A 412 38.36 26.30 -51.09
C PRO A 412 36.83 26.39 -51.09
N LEU A 413 36.20 25.70 -50.13
CA LEU A 413 34.75 25.78 -49.90
C LEU A 413 34.35 27.20 -49.47
N LEU A 414 33.16 27.64 -49.87
CA LEU A 414 32.57 28.87 -49.34
C LEU A 414 32.32 28.70 -47.83
N LYS A 415 32.38 29.81 -47.08
CA LYS A 415 32.18 29.77 -45.62
C LYS A 415 30.79 29.26 -45.26
N GLU A 416 29.81 29.48 -46.13
CA GLU A 416 28.43 28.99 -46.03
C GLU A 416 28.32 27.48 -46.29
N GLU A 417 29.21 26.90 -47.10
CA GLU A 417 29.21 25.48 -47.46
C GLU A 417 29.90 24.62 -46.40
N VAL A 418 30.99 25.14 -45.80
CA VAL A 418 31.77 24.47 -44.73
C VAL A 418 30.92 23.82 -43.62
N PRO A 419 29.88 24.46 -43.04
CA PRO A 419 29.10 23.85 -41.95
C PRO A 419 28.30 22.60 -42.35
N SER A 420 28.10 22.34 -43.65
CA SER A 420 27.31 21.21 -44.14
C SER A 420 28.15 19.94 -44.34
N PHE A 421 29.48 20.04 -44.28
CA PHE A 421 30.39 18.95 -44.62
C PHE A 421 31.25 18.48 -43.46
N ILE A 422 31.62 17.21 -43.53
CA ILE A 422 32.45 16.53 -42.54
C ILE A 422 33.84 16.25 -43.11
N PHE A 423 34.89 16.59 -42.36
CA PHE A 423 36.27 16.24 -42.68
C PHE A 423 36.69 15.01 -41.85
N PRO A 424 36.86 13.82 -42.47
CA PRO A 424 37.08 12.57 -41.74
C PRO A 424 38.33 12.58 -40.85
N CYS A 425 39.45 13.13 -41.34
CA CYS A 425 40.74 13.07 -40.67
C CYS A 425 40.95 14.15 -39.60
N LYS A 426 39.99 15.06 -39.38
CA LYS A 426 40.11 16.10 -38.35
C LYS A 426 39.50 15.62 -37.04
N PRO A 427 40.23 15.53 -35.92
CA PRO A 427 39.69 15.00 -34.66
C PRO A 427 38.59 15.89 -34.04
N ALA A 428 38.55 17.18 -34.40
CA ALA A 428 37.55 18.12 -33.93
C ALA A 428 36.13 17.76 -34.41
N VAL A 429 35.17 17.86 -33.49
CA VAL A 429 33.73 17.69 -33.76
C VAL A 429 33.23 18.84 -34.62
N GLN A 430 32.60 18.52 -35.74
CA GLN A 430 32.11 19.50 -36.70
C GLN A 430 30.64 19.86 -36.42
N ARG A 431 30.17 20.98 -36.98
CA ARG A 431 28.80 21.49 -36.72
C ARG A 431 27.67 20.48 -36.94
N PRO A 432 27.63 19.66 -38.01
CA PRO A 432 26.53 18.71 -38.21
C PRO A 432 26.56 17.60 -37.16
N GLU A 433 27.75 17.18 -36.74
CA GLU A 433 27.97 16.18 -35.69
C GLU A 433 27.60 16.73 -34.32
N ARG A 434 27.96 17.99 -34.03
CA ARG A 434 27.62 18.67 -32.78
C ARG A 434 26.11 18.82 -32.60
N ARG A 435 25.37 19.13 -33.68
CA ARG A 435 23.90 19.19 -33.62
C ARG A 435 23.30 17.87 -33.19
N HIS A 436 23.75 16.76 -33.79
CA HIS A 436 23.29 15.42 -33.40
C HIS A 436 23.70 15.09 -31.96
N MET A 437 24.94 15.39 -31.56
CA MET A 437 25.41 15.21 -30.17
C MET A 437 24.55 15.94 -29.15
N VAL A 438 24.25 17.22 -29.37
CA VAL A 438 23.43 18.02 -28.45
C VAL A 438 22.00 17.48 -28.37
N VAL A 439 21.37 17.14 -29.49
CA VAL A 439 20.01 16.57 -29.48
C VAL A 439 19.94 15.28 -28.67
N GLU A 440 20.93 14.40 -28.82
CA GLU A 440 20.96 13.15 -28.07
C GLU A 440 21.27 13.37 -26.59
N LEU A 441 22.12 14.35 -26.23
CA LEU A 441 22.37 14.71 -24.84
C LEU A 441 21.13 15.32 -24.16
N LEU A 442 20.37 16.14 -24.90
CA LEU A 442 19.08 16.69 -24.43
C LEU A 442 18.09 15.57 -24.10
N ARG A 443 18.11 14.45 -24.83
CA ARG A 443 17.28 13.27 -24.53
C ARG A 443 17.67 12.56 -23.23
N CYS A 444 18.87 12.80 -22.68
CA CYS A 444 19.27 12.26 -21.38
C CYS A 444 18.72 13.08 -20.20
N ILE A 445 18.27 14.33 -20.43
CA ILE A 445 17.80 15.22 -19.35
C ILE A 445 16.57 14.64 -18.61
N PRO A 446 15.51 14.14 -19.28
CA PRO A 446 14.37 13.58 -18.57
C PRO A 446 14.73 12.39 -17.66
N LEU A 447 15.70 11.56 -18.07
CA LEU A 447 16.19 10.44 -17.28
C LEU A 447 16.96 10.91 -16.05
N LEU A 448 17.78 11.94 -16.20
CA LEU A 448 18.48 12.58 -15.08
C LEU A 448 17.48 13.18 -14.09
N LEU A 449 16.46 13.90 -14.58
CA LEU A 449 15.41 14.47 -13.73
C LEU A 449 14.62 13.38 -13.00
N PHE A 450 14.27 12.29 -13.67
CA PHE A 450 13.60 11.15 -13.06
C PHE A 450 14.46 10.49 -11.98
N LEU A 451 15.74 10.25 -12.24
CA LEU A 451 16.67 9.73 -11.23
C LEU A 451 16.76 10.65 -10.01
N LEU A 452 16.93 11.95 -10.22
CA LEU A 452 16.99 12.94 -9.14
C LEU A 452 15.70 12.96 -8.33
N PHE A 453 14.54 12.86 -9.00
CA PHE A 453 13.24 12.80 -8.35
C PHE A 453 13.10 11.56 -7.46
N VAL A 454 13.41 10.35 -7.97
CA VAL A 454 13.29 9.11 -7.19
C VAL A 454 14.28 9.09 -6.02
N CYS A 455 15.53 9.53 -6.23
CA CYS A 455 16.50 9.68 -5.14
C CYS A 455 16.06 10.73 -4.10
N GLY A 456 15.44 11.82 -4.54
CA GLY A 456 14.89 12.86 -3.66
C GLY A 456 13.72 12.34 -2.82
N LEU A 457 12.80 11.57 -3.42
CA LEU A 457 11.71 10.91 -2.71
C LEU A 457 12.21 9.89 -1.69
N ASP A 458 13.17 9.05 -2.07
CA ASP A 458 13.77 8.07 -1.17
C ASP A 458 14.42 8.76 0.04
N HIS A 459 15.20 9.82 -0.20
CA HIS A 459 15.82 10.61 0.87
C HIS A 459 14.77 11.31 1.75
N PHE A 460 13.70 11.82 1.16
CA PHE A 460 12.60 12.46 1.89
C PHE A 460 11.89 11.48 2.81
N ILE A 461 11.51 10.30 2.31
CA ILE A 461 10.87 9.25 3.13
C ILE A 461 11.81 8.77 4.23
N PHE A 462 13.09 8.51 3.91
CA PHE A 462 14.09 8.16 4.92
C PHE A 462 14.19 9.21 6.03
N THR A 463 14.18 10.49 5.67
CA THR A 463 14.24 11.60 6.63
C THR A 463 13.00 11.63 7.52
N ILE A 464 11.80 11.49 6.96
CA ILE A 464 10.57 11.44 7.74
C ILE A 464 10.58 10.24 8.70
N LEU A 465 10.91 9.04 8.21
CA LEU A 465 10.91 7.84 9.03
C LEU A 465 11.97 7.86 10.13
N SER A 466 13.13 8.46 9.88
CA SER A 466 14.17 8.62 10.91
C SER A 466 13.78 9.65 11.97
N VAL A 467 13.10 10.74 11.58
CA VAL A 467 12.51 11.68 12.54
C VAL A 467 11.46 10.99 13.40
N ILE A 468 10.56 10.20 12.80
CA ILE A 468 9.55 9.41 13.52
C ILE A 468 10.26 8.46 14.50
N GLN A 469 11.18 7.63 14.03
CA GLN A 469 11.91 6.67 14.87
C GLN A 469 12.55 7.31 16.11
N ASN A 470 13.16 8.49 15.97
CA ASN A 470 13.87 9.15 17.06
C ASN A 470 12.98 9.97 18.00
N HIS A 471 11.86 10.52 17.49
CA HIS A 471 11.00 11.43 18.26
C HIS A 471 9.65 10.84 18.68
N SER A 472 9.25 9.68 18.16
CA SER A 472 7.94 9.09 18.45
C SER A 472 7.99 7.94 19.46
N PHE A 473 9.11 7.70 20.15
CA PHE A 473 9.15 6.74 21.25
C PHE A 473 8.30 7.26 22.42
N ILE A 474 7.30 6.49 22.82
CA ILE A 474 6.38 6.80 23.92
C ILE A 474 6.22 5.54 24.78
N GLU A 475 6.37 5.72 26.08
CA GLU A 475 6.04 4.73 27.10
C GLU A 475 4.68 5.10 27.69
N TYR A 476 3.71 4.20 27.56
CA TYR A 476 2.36 4.38 28.06
C TYR A 476 2.25 3.69 29.42
N SER A 477 2.11 4.48 30.48
CA SER A 477 1.71 3.98 31.80
C SER A 477 0.21 4.26 31.99
N TYR A 478 -0.60 3.21 31.95
CA TYR A 478 -2.03 3.32 32.26
C TYR A 478 -2.23 2.90 33.72
N GLN A 479 -2.63 3.86 34.57
CA GLN A 479 -3.09 3.61 35.92
C GLN A 479 -4.60 3.75 35.95
N ALA A 480 -5.31 2.62 35.95
CA ALA A 480 -6.76 2.59 36.09
C ALA A 480 -7.10 2.16 37.53
N SER A 481 -7.51 3.13 38.34
CA SER A 481 -7.94 2.92 39.73
C SER A 481 -9.43 3.27 39.89
N HIS A 482 -10.25 2.31 40.27
CA HIS A 482 -11.65 2.54 40.68
C HIS A 482 -11.90 1.87 42.02
N HIS A 483 -12.36 2.65 43.00
CA HIS A 483 -12.74 2.17 44.32
C HIS A 483 -14.15 2.68 44.65
N LEU A 484 -15.14 1.82 44.46
CA LEU A 484 -16.52 2.09 44.81
C LEU A 484 -16.92 1.08 45.89
N SER A 485 -17.31 1.57 47.06
CA SER A 485 -17.82 0.73 48.14
C SER A 485 -19.23 1.18 48.50
N VAL A 486 -20.21 0.31 48.26
CA VAL A 486 -21.61 0.59 48.60
C VAL A 486 -22.08 -0.42 49.65
N ASN A 487 -22.52 0.09 50.79
CA ASN A 487 -23.03 -0.73 51.88
C ASN A 487 -24.56 -0.59 51.98
N VAL A 488 -25.27 -1.71 51.82
CA VAL A 488 -26.73 -1.77 51.95
C VAL A 488 -27.08 -2.27 53.35
N MET A 489 -27.90 -1.51 54.08
CA MET A 489 -28.35 -1.85 55.44
C MET A 489 -29.78 -2.44 55.42
N GLY A 490 -30.11 -3.32 56.37
CA GLY A 490 -31.44 -3.94 56.52
C GLY A 490 -31.50 -5.43 56.12
N THR A 491 -32.55 -6.11 56.56
CA THR A 491 -32.76 -7.57 56.42
C THR A 491 -33.96 -7.95 55.53
N SER A 492 -34.57 -6.99 54.84
CA SER A 492 -35.68 -7.27 53.93
C SER A 492 -35.21 -7.99 52.66
N LEU A 493 -36.14 -8.67 51.95
CA LEU A 493 -35.88 -9.29 50.65
C LEU A 493 -35.29 -8.26 49.65
N MET A 494 -35.84 -7.04 49.63
CA MET A 494 -35.30 -5.95 48.80
C MET A 494 -33.88 -5.53 49.22
N ALA A 495 -33.55 -5.52 50.52
CA ALA A 495 -32.20 -5.23 50.98
C ALA A 495 -31.22 -6.35 50.60
N GLN A 496 -31.67 -7.61 50.55
CA GLN A 496 -30.86 -8.73 50.04
C GLN A 496 -30.63 -8.61 48.52
N LEU A 497 -31.66 -8.28 47.74
CA LEU A 497 -31.54 -8.01 46.29
C LEU A 497 -30.57 -6.85 46.00
N LEU A 498 -30.72 -5.73 46.70
CA LEU A 498 -29.84 -4.58 46.53
C LEU A 498 -28.41 -4.88 47.00
N ARG A 499 -28.23 -5.72 48.04
CA ARG A 499 -26.91 -6.14 48.49
C ARG A 499 -26.23 -7.10 47.52
N GLY A 500 -26.98 -7.99 46.85
CA GLY A 500 -26.46 -8.82 45.76
C GLY A 500 -26.06 -7.98 44.54
N THR A 501 -26.96 -7.11 44.08
CA THR A 501 -26.79 -6.32 42.84
C THR A 501 -25.85 -5.13 42.99
N ILE A 502 -26.03 -4.28 44.01
CA ILE A 502 -25.21 -3.10 44.26
C ILE A 502 -23.92 -3.48 45.02
N GLY A 503 -23.95 -4.55 45.82
CA GLY A 503 -22.72 -5.10 46.41
C GLY A 503 -21.76 -5.66 45.36
N ALA A 504 -22.24 -6.10 44.19
CA ALA A 504 -21.39 -6.47 43.05
C ALA A 504 -20.58 -5.29 42.48
N LEU A 505 -21.00 -4.05 42.73
CA LEU A 505 -20.23 -2.85 42.39
C LEU A 505 -19.11 -2.55 43.38
N ASN A 506 -19.04 -3.29 44.50
CA ASN A 506 -17.96 -3.20 45.49
C ASN A 506 -16.67 -3.83 44.95
N THR A 507 -16.17 -3.28 43.85
CA THR A 507 -14.95 -3.72 43.18
C THR A 507 -13.87 -2.67 43.36
N SER A 508 -12.71 -3.13 43.79
CA SER A 508 -11.47 -2.37 43.66
C SER A 508 -10.77 -2.87 42.41
N PHE A 509 -10.60 -1.98 41.44
CA PHE A 509 -9.79 -2.26 40.26
C PHE A 509 -8.57 -1.36 40.35
N GLU A 510 -7.40 -1.95 40.51
CA GLU A 510 -6.12 -1.28 40.43
C GLU A 510 -5.27 -2.08 39.44
N SER A 511 -5.09 -1.54 38.25
CA SER A 511 -4.25 -2.13 37.23
C SER A 511 -3.25 -1.09 36.75
N GLU A 512 -1.97 -1.42 36.94
CA GLU A 512 -0.84 -0.73 36.33
C GLU A 512 -0.40 -1.53 35.11
N MET A 513 -0.53 -0.94 33.92
CA MET A 513 -0.07 -1.55 32.69
C MET A 513 0.91 -0.61 31.99
N GLU A 514 2.15 -1.08 31.86
CA GLU A 514 3.22 -0.39 31.13
C GLU A 514 3.36 -1.03 29.75
N THR A 515 3.10 -0.26 28.69
CA THR A 515 3.30 -0.69 27.31
C THR A 515 4.15 0.33 26.55
N SER A 516 5.00 -0.16 25.64
CA SER A 516 5.86 0.69 24.82
C SER A 516 5.59 0.47 23.33
N ASN A 517 5.76 1.53 22.53
CA ASN A 517 5.57 1.48 21.08
C ASN A 517 6.83 1.09 20.29
N LEU A 518 7.89 0.64 20.97
CA LEU A 518 9.21 0.39 20.38
C LEU A 518 9.19 -0.63 19.23
N VAL A 519 8.33 -1.65 19.31
CA VAL A 519 8.16 -2.67 18.26
C VAL A 519 7.52 -2.09 17.00
N CYS A 520 6.71 -1.03 17.15
CA CYS A 520 5.99 -0.39 16.05
C CYS A 520 6.80 0.72 15.36
N LEU A 521 7.94 1.15 15.93
CA LEU A 521 8.75 2.18 15.30
C LEU A 521 9.31 1.70 13.94
N PRO A 522 9.31 2.56 12.90
CA PRO A 522 9.87 2.21 11.61
C PRO A 522 11.38 2.05 11.70
N ARG A 523 11.94 1.16 10.87
CA ARG A 523 13.40 0.96 10.74
C ARG A 523 13.82 1.44 9.36
N PRO A 524 14.09 2.74 9.19
CA PRO A 524 14.43 3.29 7.89
C PRO A 524 15.80 2.81 7.42
N THR A 525 15.91 2.51 6.13
CA THR A 525 17.19 2.21 5.49
C THR A 525 17.50 3.29 4.46
N GLY A 526 18.72 3.84 4.53
CA GLY A 526 19.22 4.81 3.56
C GLY A 526 20.11 4.12 2.55
N MET A 527 20.13 4.62 1.31
CA MET A 527 21.06 4.15 0.30
C MET A 527 22.52 4.41 0.70
N THR A 528 23.36 3.39 0.57
CA THR A 528 24.81 3.51 0.74
C THR A 528 25.45 4.28 -0.41
N ARG A 529 26.65 4.85 -0.19
CA ARG A 529 27.42 5.51 -1.25
C ARG A 529 27.66 4.60 -2.46
N GLN A 530 27.91 3.31 -2.22
CA GLN A 530 28.10 2.30 -3.26
C GLN A 530 26.86 2.15 -4.15
N GLN A 531 25.67 2.10 -3.54
CA GLN A 531 24.40 1.98 -4.27
C GLN A 531 24.12 3.23 -5.11
N TYR A 532 24.36 4.43 -4.58
CA TYR A 532 24.25 5.66 -5.38
C TYR A 532 25.20 5.68 -6.58
N LEU A 533 26.45 5.24 -6.39
CA LEU A 533 27.42 5.15 -7.49
C LEU A 533 26.96 4.15 -8.55
N ASN A 534 26.49 2.97 -8.14
CA ASN A 534 25.98 1.94 -9.06
C ASN A 534 24.76 2.41 -9.86
N THR A 535 23.90 3.26 -9.28
CA THR A 535 22.76 3.83 -9.99
C THR A 535 23.17 4.96 -10.95
N CYS A 536 24.13 5.80 -10.57
CA CYS A 536 24.58 6.94 -11.38
C CYS A 536 25.53 6.56 -12.53
N LEU A 537 26.35 5.53 -12.36
CA LEU A 537 27.38 5.12 -13.33
C LEU A 537 26.80 4.76 -14.72
N PRO A 538 25.69 4.01 -14.84
CA PRO A 538 25.01 3.74 -16.11
C PRO A 538 24.58 5.01 -16.86
N LEU A 539 24.08 6.01 -16.12
CA LEU A 539 23.65 7.27 -16.71
C LEU A 539 24.86 8.08 -17.20
N GLY A 540 25.95 8.08 -16.42
CA GLY A 540 27.23 8.65 -16.84
C GLY A 540 27.79 7.98 -18.10
N LEU A 541 27.72 6.64 -18.18
CA LEU A 541 28.10 5.87 -19.36
C LEU A 541 27.23 6.22 -20.57
N LEU A 542 25.91 6.37 -20.39
CA LEU A 542 25.00 6.78 -21.45
C LEU A 542 25.37 8.17 -21.99
N ALA A 543 25.65 9.13 -21.11
CA ALA A 543 26.09 10.47 -21.49
C ALA A 543 27.45 10.44 -22.21
N LEU A 544 28.39 9.61 -21.74
CA LEU A 544 29.69 9.40 -22.39
C LEU A 544 29.50 8.84 -23.82
N LEU A 545 28.63 7.84 -24.01
CA LEU A 545 28.32 7.31 -25.32
C LEU A 545 27.68 8.36 -26.25
N CYS A 546 26.83 9.25 -25.72
CA CYS A 546 26.28 10.38 -26.48
C CYS A 546 27.36 11.34 -26.98
N VAL A 547 28.41 11.60 -26.20
CA VAL A 547 29.54 12.45 -26.62
C VAL A 547 30.45 11.69 -27.59
N ALA A 548 30.76 10.43 -27.28
CA ALA A 548 31.66 9.60 -28.06
C ALA A 548 31.09 9.17 -29.43
N GLN A 549 29.76 9.20 -29.63
CA GLN A 549 29.06 8.70 -30.82
C GLN A 549 29.59 9.23 -32.17
N VAL A 550 30.24 10.40 -32.16
CA VAL A 550 30.83 11.00 -33.36
C VAL A 550 31.88 10.07 -33.98
N TYR A 551 32.70 9.40 -33.16
CA TYR A 551 33.77 8.54 -33.64
C TYR A 551 33.27 7.20 -34.22
N PRO A 552 32.33 6.47 -33.57
CA PRO A 552 31.69 5.29 -34.15
C PRO A 552 30.98 5.58 -35.49
N PHE A 553 30.33 6.74 -35.66
CA PHE A 553 29.70 7.08 -36.94
C PHE A 553 30.71 7.29 -38.07
N ARG A 554 31.85 7.93 -37.78
CA ARG A 554 32.96 8.05 -38.75
C ARG A 554 33.57 6.68 -39.05
N LEU A 555 33.78 5.85 -38.04
CA LEU A 555 34.33 4.50 -38.18
C LEU A 555 33.42 3.60 -39.02
N ARG A 556 32.10 3.63 -38.76
CA ARG A 556 31.08 2.91 -39.55
C ARG A 556 31.21 3.24 -41.04
N ARG A 557 31.33 4.52 -41.39
CA ARG A 557 31.53 4.91 -42.78
C ARG A 557 32.88 4.44 -43.34
N ALA A 558 33.96 4.55 -42.57
CA ALA A 558 35.28 4.11 -43.00
C ALA A 558 35.34 2.60 -43.32
N ILE A 559 34.67 1.78 -42.50
CA ILE A 559 34.52 0.34 -42.74
C ILE A 559 33.76 0.09 -44.05
N ALA A 560 32.62 0.77 -44.26
CA ALA A 560 31.85 0.61 -45.50
C ALA A 560 32.63 1.02 -46.75
N ALA A 561 33.43 2.10 -46.66
CA ALA A 561 34.29 2.56 -47.75
C ALA A 561 35.43 1.58 -48.07
N PHE A 562 35.94 0.86 -47.06
CA PHE A 562 36.97 -0.17 -47.23
C PHE A 562 36.46 -1.38 -48.02
N TYR A 563 35.26 -1.90 -47.68
CA TYR A 563 34.69 -3.06 -48.37
C TYR A 563 34.11 -2.73 -49.75
N PHE A 564 33.65 -1.50 -49.99
CA PHE A 564 33.01 -1.10 -51.25
C PHE A 564 33.70 0.10 -51.94
N PRO A 565 34.96 -0.03 -52.38
CA PRO A 565 35.74 1.09 -52.92
C PRO A 565 35.18 1.63 -54.24
N LYS A 566 34.63 0.76 -55.11
CA LYS A 566 33.97 1.18 -56.36
C LYS A 566 32.75 2.06 -56.08
N ARG A 567 31.94 1.68 -55.09
CA ARG A 567 30.74 2.43 -54.70
C ARG A 567 31.10 3.76 -54.04
N GLU A 568 32.12 3.80 -53.20
CA GLU A 568 32.60 5.04 -52.58
C GLU A 568 33.08 6.05 -53.64
N LYS A 569 33.84 5.61 -54.66
CA LYS A 569 34.25 6.49 -55.77
C LYS A 569 33.04 7.10 -56.50
N ALA A 570 32.02 6.30 -56.81
CA ALA A 570 30.80 6.79 -57.45
C ALA A 570 30.05 7.81 -56.58
N ARG A 571 29.99 7.59 -55.27
CA ARG A 571 29.35 8.52 -54.31
C ARG A 571 30.10 9.83 -54.18
N VAL A 572 31.44 9.79 -54.15
CA VAL A 572 32.27 11.00 -54.12
C VAL A 572 32.13 11.79 -55.43
N LEU A 573 32.11 11.12 -56.58
CA LEU A 573 31.86 11.76 -57.88
C LEU A 573 30.48 12.41 -57.95
N PHE A 574 29.44 11.71 -57.51
CA PHE A 574 28.09 12.25 -57.42
C PHE A 574 28.04 13.49 -56.51
N LEU A 575 28.65 13.42 -55.33
CA LEU A 575 28.71 14.56 -54.41
C LEU A 575 29.44 15.75 -55.03
N TYR A 576 30.56 15.50 -55.71
CA TYR A 576 31.36 16.54 -56.38
C TYR A 576 30.56 17.22 -57.51
N ASN A 577 29.92 16.43 -58.39
CA ASN A 577 29.08 16.97 -59.46
C ASN A 577 27.85 17.71 -58.93
N LYS A 578 27.20 17.17 -57.89
CA LYS A 578 26.08 17.83 -57.21
C LYS A 578 26.49 19.18 -56.65
N LEU A 579 27.65 19.27 -55.99
CA LEU A 579 28.14 20.53 -55.44
C LEU A 579 28.52 21.55 -56.51
N LEU A 580 29.07 21.10 -57.64
CA LEU A 580 29.32 21.98 -58.77
C LEU A 580 28.04 22.57 -59.34
N ARG A 581 27.02 21.74 -59.59
CA ARG A 581 25.71 22.21 -60.06
C ARG A 581 25.09 23.19 -59.06
N GLN A 582 25.11 22.85 -57.77
CA GLN A 582 24.62 23.74 -56.71
C GLN A 582 25.36 25.08 -56.67
N ARG A 583 26.69 25.08 -56.83
CA ARG A 583 27.47 26.31 -56.84
C ARG A 583 27.20 27.14 -58.09
N LYS A 584 27.12 26.53 -59.28
CA LYS A 584 26.74 27.21 -60.52
C LYS A 584 25.37 27.88 -60.38
N HIS A 585 24.37 27.12 -59.93
CA HIS A 585 23.01 27.60 -59.70
C HIS A 585 22.98 28.73 -58.65
N PHE A 586 23.72 28.60 -57.55
CA PHE A 586 23.83 29.65 -56.53
C PHE A 586 24.44 30.94 -57.10
N LEU A 587 25.53 30.84 -57.86
CA LEU A 587 26.18 32.00 -58.48
C LEU A 587 25.27 32.66 -59.52
N HIS A 588 24.53 31.87 -60.31
CA HIS A 588 23.54 32.36 -61.26
C HIS A 588 22.45 33.18 -60.57
N LEU A 589 21.82 32.63 -59.52
CA LEU A 589 20.81 33.33 -58.73
C LEU A 589 21.34 34.60 -58.05
N GLN A 590 22.58 34.57 -57.55
CA GLN A 590 23.18 35.74 -56.90
C GLN A 590 23.64 36.80 -57.90
N ARG A 591 23.83 36.48 -59.18
CA ARG A 591 24.33 37.40 -60.20
C ARG A 591 23.49 38.67 -60.32
N GLY A 592 22.16 38.53 -60.40
CA GLY A 592 21.25 39.69 -60.49
C GLY A 592 21.31 40.60 -59.26
N ARG A 593 21.34 40.00 -58.06
CA ARG A 593 21.47 40.73 -56.80
C ARG A 593 22.82 41.45 -56.67
N VAL A 594 23.91 40.79 -57.03
CA VAL A 594 25.26 41.37 -56.98
C VAL A 594 25.41 42.44 -58.05
N ALA A 595 24.90 42.24 -59.26
CA ALA A 595 24.94 43.25 -60.33
C ALA A 595 24.18 44.53 -59.96
N ARG A 596 22.98 44.41 -59.36
CA ARG A 596 22.25 45.58 -58.83
C ARG A 596 23.05 46.30 -57.74
N LYS A 597 23.55 45.58 -56.73
CA LYS A 597 24.36 46.18 -55.65
C LYS A 597 25.69 46.77 -56.10
N ALA A 598 26.28 46.23 -57.17
CA ALA A 598 27.55 46.68 -57.71
C ALA A 598 27.43 47.92 -58.58
N ARG A 599 26.27 48.11 -59.24
CA ARG A 599 25.96 49.27 -60.10
C ARG A 599 25.26 50.41 -59.34
N LEU A 600 24.71 50.15 -58.16
CA LEU A 600 24.16 51.22 -57.31
C LEU A 600 25.31 52.13 -56.85
N PRO A 601 25.23 53.44 -57.07
CA PRO A 601 26.21 54.37 -56.53
C PRO A 601 26.21 54.29 -55.00
N PRO A 602 27.39 54.44 -54.35
CA PRO A 602 27.48 54.46 -52.91
C PRO A 602 26.54 55.54 -52.34
N GLU A 603 25.59 55.16 -51.48
CA GLU A 603 24.73 56.13 -50.79
C GLU A 603 25.59 57.19 -50.09
N LEU A 604 25.12 58.44 -49.98
CA LEU A 604 25.85 59.55 -49.35
C LEU A 604 26.43 59.16 -47.97
N GLY A 605 25.71 58.32 -47.23
CA GLY A 605 26.16 57.68 -46.00
C GLY A 605 27.44 56.85 -46.17
N THR A 606 27.57 56.01 -47.19
CA THR A 606 28.78 55.19 -47.43
C THR A 606 30.01 56.02 -47.82
N VAL A 607 29.83 57.19 -48.46
CA VAL A 607 30.89 58.16 -48.74
C VAL A 607 31.34 58.87 -47.47
N LEU A 608 30.40 59.33 -46.64
CA LEU A 608 30.65 59.88 -45.30
C LEU A 608 31.34 58.86 -44.39
N LEU A 609 30.88 57.60 -44.39
CA LEU A 609 31.50 56.49 -43.66
C LEU A 609 32.96 56.26 -44.12
N ARG A 610 33.23 56.33 -45.43
CA ARG A 610 34.59 56.17 -45.98
C ARG A 610 35.50 57.34 -45.57
N TRP A 611 34.96 58.56 -45.51
CA TRP A 611 35.65 59.75 -45.02
C TRP A 611 35.93 59.67 -43.50
N CYS A 612 34.93 59.34 -42.68
CA CYS A 612 35.06 59.12 -41.24
C CYS A 612 36.08 58.01 -40.91
N ARG A 613 36.08 56.91 -41.69
CA ARG A 613 37.06 55.81 -41.57
C ARG A 613 38.50 56.25 -41.85
N ARG A 614 38.69 57.21 -42.76
CA ARG A 614 40.01 57.76 -43.11
C ARG A 614 40.52 58.71 -42.04
N ARG A 615 39.63 59.46 -41.39
CA ARG A 615 39.95 60.44 -40.34
C ARG A 615 40.07 59.84 -38.93
N TRP A 616 39.36 58.76 -38.60
CA TRP A 616 39.30 58.17 -37.25
C TRP A 616 39.62 56.67 -37.27
N PRO A 617 40.83 56.23 -36.87
CA PRO A 617 41.27 54.84 -36.97
C PRO A 617 40.48 53.84 -36.12
N TRP A 618 39.94 54.24 -34.97
CA TRP A 618 39.16 53.35 -34.08
C TRP A 618 37.78 52.98 -34.66
N LEU A 619 37.19 53.87 -35.48
CA LEU A 619 35.94 53.61 -36.21
C LEU A 619 36.09 52.50 -37.27
N ARG A 620 37.32 52.15 -37.67
CA ARG A 620 37.60 51.03 -38.62
C ARG A 620 37.11 49.68 -38.11
N ARG A 621 36.99 49.48 -36.79
CA ARG A 621 36.54 48.21 -36.22
C ARG A 621 35.01 48.06 -36.27
N CYS A 622 34.27 49.16 -36.18
CA CYS A 622 32.80 49.18 -36.19
C CYS A 622 32.20 49.31 -37.60
N LEU A 623 32.93 49.88 -38.57
CA LEU A 623 32.43 50.25 -39.91
C LEU A 623 33.08 49.43 -41.04
N ARG A 624 33.28 48.12 -40.81
CA ARG A 624 33.85 47.20 -41.81
C ARG A 624 32.86 47.00 -42.96
N GLN A 625 33.34 47.12 -44.20
CA GLN A 625 32.52 46.70 -45.34
C GLN A 625 32.32 45.19 -45.31
N LYS A 626 31.34 44.69 -46.07
CA LYS A 626 31.07 43.26 -46.17
C LYS A 626 31.25 42.83 -47.62
N CYS A 627 31.78 41.63 -47.84
CA CYS A 627 31.85 41.02 -49.17
C CYS A 627 30.46 41.02 -49.82
N THR A 628 30.35 41.45 -51.07
CA THR A 628 29.07 41.56 -51.79
C THR A 628 28.38 40.22 -52.03
N LEU A 629 29.17 39.15 -52.18
CA LEU A 629 28.70 37.78 -52.36
C LEU A 629 28.36 37.06 -51.03
N CYS A 630 29.33 36.87 -50.15
CA CYS A 630 29.18 36.07 -48.91
C CYS A 630 28.88 36.90 -47.65
N GLY A 631 28.89 38.24 -47.72
CA GLY A 631 28.62 39.09 -46.55
C GLY A 631 29.70 39.09 -45.47
N THR A 632 30.86 38.47 -45.70
CA THR A 632 31.95 38.40 -44.72
C THR A 632 32.55 39.78 -44.45
N PRO A 633 32.88 40.11 -43.19
CA PRO A 633 33.42 41.42 -42.84
C PRO A 633 34.82 41.61 -43.44
N GLU A 634 35.11 42.85 -43.82
CA GLU A 634 36.33 43.28 -44.50
C GLU A 634 37.59 42.90 -43.71
N THR A 635 38.50 42.24 -44.42
CA THR A 635 39.88 41.92 -44.04
C THR A 635 40.82 42.61 -45.04
N PRO A 636 42.10 42.87 -44.71
CA PRO A 636 43.03 43.55 -45.62
C PRO A 636 43.27 42.85 -46.98
N GLN A 637 42.79 41.61 -47.14
CA GLN A 637 42.89 40.79 -48.34
C GLN A 637 41.64 40.84 -49.24
N HIS A 638 40.74 41.81 -49.05
CA HIS A 638 39.59 41.98 -49.93
C HIS A 638 40.00 42.64 -51.26
N GLN A 639 39.47 42.12 -52.36
CA GLN A 639 39.78 42.56 -53.71
C GLN A 639 38.60 43.36 -54.28
N PRO A 640 38.77 44.65 -54.63
CA PRO A 640 37.76 45.40 -55.39
C PRO A 640 37.73 44.94 -56.84
N CYS A 641 36.61 45.16 -57.52
CA CYS A 641 36.52 44.97 -58.97
C CYS A 641 37.50 45.91 -59.71
N PRO A 642 38.21 45.44 -60.75
CA PRO A 642 39.09 46.30 -61.55
C PRO A 642 38.32 47.31 -62.45
N ASN A 643 37.01 47.12 -62.63
CA ASN A 643 36.19 48.04 -63.41
C ASN A 643 35.80 49.27 -62.55
N PRO A 644 36.14 50.51 -62.96
CA PRO A 644 35.85 51.73 -62.19
C PRO A 644 34.34 51.97 -61.95
N ASP A 645 33.46 51.45 -62.81
CA ASP A 645 32.00 51.59 -62.68
C ASP A 645 31.36 50.52 -61.78
N CYS A 646 32.17 49.65 -61.17
CA CYS A 646 31.71 48.53 -60.37
C CYS A 646 32.20 48.63 -58.91
N PHE A 647 31.28 48.94 -57.99
CA PHE A 647 31.59 49.05 -56.57
C PHE A 647 31.58 47.71 -55.82
N ALA A 648 31.73 46.58 -56.51
CA ALA A 648 31.73 45.26 -55.90
C ALA A 648 33.05 44.98 -55.14
N LEU A 649 32.91 44.55 -53.88
CA LEU A 649 34.02 44.12 -53.02
C LEU A 649 33.91 42.63 -52.71
N TYR A 650 34.93 41.85 -53.05
CA TYR A 650 34.97 40.42 -52.79
C TYR A 650 36.04 40.07 -51.75
N CYS A 651 35.78 39.06 -50.91
CA CYS A 651 36.83 38.44 -50.12
C CYS A 651 37.73 37.56 -51.01
N GLU A 652 38.98 37.32 -50.60
CA GLU A 652 39.95 36.51 -51.36
C GLU A 652 39.39 35.17 -51.82
N SER A 653 38.66 34.46 -50.94
CA SER A 653 38.07 33.16 -51.27
C SER A 653 37.00 33.27 -52.36
N CYS A 654 36.13 34.27 -52.30
CA CYS A 654 35.10 34.48 -53.34
C CYS A 654 35.72 34.98 -54.65
N TRP A 655 36.73 35.84 -54.59
CA TRP A 655 37.43 36.35 -55.78
C TRP A 655 38.16 35.23 -56.55
N ARG A 656 38.82 34.31 -55.82
CA ARG A 656 39.47 33.14 -56.42
C ARG A 656 38.47 32.17 -57.04
N VAL A 657 37.32 31.96 -56.41
CA VAL A 657 36.25 31.07 -56.93
C VAL A 657 35.66 31.60 -58.24
N MET A 658 35.62 32.92 -58.43
CA MET A 658 35.13 33.56 -59.65
C MET A 658 36.17 33.62 -60.79
N GLY A 659 37.33 32.98 -60.64
CA GLY A 659 38.38 33.00 -61.66
C GLY A 659 38.97 34.39 -61.90
N VAL A 660 39.05 35.23 -60.86
CA VAL A 660 39.62 36.60 -60.94
C VAL A 660 38.81 37.55 -61.84
N THR A 661 37.57 37.19 -62.17
CA THR A 661 36.63 38.05 -62.89
C THR A 661 35.45 38.43 -62.00
N CYS A 662 34.93 39.64 -62.16
CA CYS A 662 33.79 40.10 -61.37
C CYS A 662 32.48 39.50 -61.91
N ILE A 663 31.67 38.86 -61.06
CA ILE A 663 30.38 38.24 -61.47
C ILE A 663 29.39 39.23 -62.10
N ALA A 664 29.50 40.52 -61.75
CA ALA A 664 28.64 41.58 -62.25
C ALA A 664 29.10 42.18 -63.59
N CYS A 665 30.40 42.07 -63.92
CA CYS A 665 31.01 42.68 -65.10
C CYS A 665 31.49 41.65 -66.13
N GLY A 666 31.65 40.39 -65.75
CA GLY A 666 32.05 39.32 -66.66
C GLY A 666 30.92 38.96 -67.65
N PRO A 667 31.27 38.34 -68.79
CA PRO A 667 30.29 37.84 -69.75
C PRO A 667 29.36 36.81 -69.10
N ALA A 668 28.11 36.74 -69.54
CA ALA A 668 27.22 35.66 -69.14
C ALA A 668 27.68 34.36 -69.80
N ASP A 669 27.93 33.30 -69.02
CA ASP A 669 28.26 31.99 -69.58
C ASP A 669 27.07 31.51 -70.42
N PRO A 670 27.24 31.24 -71.73
CA PRO A 670 26.15 30.78 -72.61
C PRO A 670 25.54 29.44 -72.17
N ASP A 671 26.34 28.56 -71.56
CA ASP A 671 25.91 27.23 -71.09
C ASP A 671 24.83 27.28 -69.99
N LEU A 672 24.66 28.40 -69.28
CA LEU A 672 23.67 28.55 -68.21
C LEU A 672 22.25 28.84 -68.73
N LEU A 673 22.11 29.34 -69.96
CA LEU A 673 20.80 29.61 -70.58
C LEU A 673 20.16 28.33 -71.14
N GLN A 674 20.97 27.31 -71.43
CA GLN A 674 20.53 26.05 -72.02
C GLN A 674 20.17 25.01 -70.95
N GLU A 675 20.84 24.99 -69.79
CA GLU A 675 20.47 24.13 -68.65
C GLU A 675 19.19 24.62 -67.94
N SER A 676 18.86 25.92 -67.96
CA SER A 676 17.64 26.44 -67.30
C SER A 676 16.34 26.05 -68.00
N SER A 677 16.37 25.77 -69.30
CA SER A 677 15.19 25.28 -70.03
C SER A 677 14.93 23.79 -69.82
N GLU A 678 15.96 23.00 -69.49
CA GLU A 678 15.84 21.56 -69.28
C GLU A 678 15.37 21.21 -67.84
N ASP A 679 15.75 22.01 -66.84
CA ASP A 679 15.36 21.80 -65.44
C ASP A 679 13.88 22.18 -65.14
N GLU A 680 13.22 22.96 -66.00
CA GLU A 680 11.77 23.27 -65.86
C GLU A 680 10.87 22.13 -66.35
N GLU A 681 11.32 21.26 -67.26
CA GLU A 681 10.55 20.09 -67.72
C GLU A 681 10.56 18.92 -66.72
N GLU A 682 11.62 18.73 -65.92
CA GLU A 682 11.71 17.61 -64.96
C GLU A 682 10.90 17.83 -63.67
N GLN A 683 10.48 19.07 -63.35
CA GLN A 683 9.67 19.37 -62.17
C GLN A 683 8.16 19.14 -62.37
N GLY A 684 7.71 18.86 -63.60
CA GLY A 684 6.30 18.60 -63.93
C GLY A 684 5.80 17.18 -63.61
N TYR A 685 6.67 16.24 -63.23
CA TYR A 685 6.32 14.81 -63.04
C TYR A 685 6.44 14.29 -61.61
N ALA A 686 6.55 15.17 -60.62
CA ALA A 686 6.49 14.80 -59.20
C ALA A 686 5.53 15.74 -58.44
N GLY A 687 4.23 15.62 -58.76
CA GLY A 687 3.12 16.10 -57.95
C GLY A 687 2.54 14.97 -57.11
#